data_AF-A0A0G1E2E9-F1
#
_entry.id   AF-A0A0G1E2E9-F1
#
_cell.length_a   1.000
_cell.length_b   1.000
_cell.length_c   1.000
_cell.angle_alpha   90.00
_cell.angle_beta   90.00
_cell.angle_gamma   90.00
#
_symmetry.space_group_name_H-M   'P 1'
#
loop_
_entity.id
_entity.type
_entity.pdbx_description
1 polymer ?
#
loop_
_entity_poly.entity_id
_entity_poly.type
_entity_poly.pdbx_seq_one_letter_code
_entity_poly.pdbx_strand_id
1 'polypeptide(L)'
;MSFNWAKNISMVLFLCLSTCFVEANVKFAKVAEHKGKPTIFINDEPVSSIAYALTEEGRFTWEEAPSRNLAMFYEQGYRVFSLYAYFKDVWCLDNSIDLSLIKKQIRGLIMMCPDAAIILRVHVDAPPWYNQKNLDESVEYTSGPVKMHGMDTDRVLRMSFASKKWRYDTMCVLKRICNELSDSVEGEHIIGLHFATGTFGEWHYWGFPEEPDSGKAMTREFRKWLKGKYGNDQTLQKAWGNPEISIQTASVPKLQERQSTTAGVFRDPTMERNVIDYYQCQQEIVADVILEVCKTAKLSWHRPVITGVLYGYFFNMFGMMASGGHIEMERILSSPDIDFLSAPISYEIESRKVGGTGQSRGIMLSCRLHGKLWLDEIDHPTYLGDCFGRLAPFTPENVADSISVMRRNAMRTLTQGMGAYWFDFGPTRKSGWFDDPNLMTEVGRIRERFFAKLNSQYESDADVLFIYDDQCAYYMGSKDKDPISPMVIEEMSAAAYRTGVAFDEVRLADLERINWEKYKVVVFANTFLLNDHQKKIIKEKIARDGRNLIWIYAPGYVNGDHLDVNYISTVTGMRIRKLDSQQTARIEIENIGKLGKIDFGTKLPINPSFVIEDSNVKPIGFYTGTKEVAFAKRQFKNYNSYYCVLPLNSADVMQYIFSECGAHIFNIQHDTTYIGNGLLCIHSEKGGSRQIVLRNGMKLNLDLQPRSTTVVDSMTGSLLFK
;
A
#
# COMPACT_ATOMS: atom_id res chain seq x y z
N MET A 1 -87.21 -24.55 -37.46
CA MET A 1 -86.79 -25.37 -38.62
C MET A 1 -85.27 -25.34 -38.70
N SER A 2 -84.67 -26.52 -38.71
CA SER A 2 -83.24 -26.88 -38.82
C SER A 2 -82.49 -26.17 -39.97
N PHE A 3 -81.17 -25.92 -39.98
CA PHE A 3 -79.99 -26.75 -39.68
C PHE A 3 -78.73 -25.87 -39.41
N ASN A 4 -77.96 -26.19 -38.36
CA ASN A 4 -76.53 -26.57 -38.34
C ASN A 4 -75.44 -25.67 -38.99
N TRP A 5 -74.47 -25.17 -38.19
CA TRP A 5 -73.08 -25.67 -38.09
C TRP A 5 -72.19 -24.74 -37.22
N ALA A 6 -71.45 -25.35 -36.29
CA ALA A 6 -70.49 -24.71 -35.40
C ALA A 6 -69.17 -24.37 -36.10
N LYS A 7 -68.56 -23.24 -35.72
CA LYS A 7 -67.10 -23.02 -35.81
C LYS A 7 -66.59 -22.46 -34.47
N ASN A 8 -65.88 -23.32 -33.75
CA ASN A 8 -65.15 -23.00 -32.54
C ASN A 8 -63.90 -22.18 -32.86
N ILE A 9 -63.64 -21.25 -31.96
CA ILE A 9 -62.43 -20.44 -31.83
C ILE A 9 -61.26 -21.37 -31.47
N SER A 10 -60.16 -21.29 -32.22
CA SER A 10 -58.84 -21.73 -31.76
C SER A 10 -57.89 -20.55 -31.86
N MET A 11 -57.65 -19.96 -30.69
CA MET A 11 -56.71 -18.89 -30.43
C MET A 11 -55.31 -19.51 -30.37
N VAL A 12 -54.55 -19.39 -31.46
CA VAL A 12 -53.12 -19.73 -31.48
C VAL A 12 -52.37 -18.55 -30.87
N LEU A 13 -51.95 -18.70 -29.61
CA LEU A 13 -50.95 -17.82 -28.99
C LEU A 13 -49.60 -18.08 -29.66
N PHE A 14 -49.19 -17.21 -30.57
CA PHE A 14 -47.79 -17.12 -31.01
C PHE A 14 -46.99 -16.45 -29.89
N LEU A 15 -46.41 -17.26 -29.00
CA LEU A 15 -45.33 -16.83 -28.11
C LEU A 15 -44.09 -16.56 -28.97
N CYS A 16 -43.90 -15.31 -29.40
CA CYS A 16 -42.60 -14.84 -29.82
C CYS A 16 -41.69 -14.84 -28.59
N LEU A 17 -40.92 -15.91 -28.42
CA LEU A 17 -39.67 -15.88 -27.68
C LEU A 17 -38.69 -15.03 -28.48
N SER A 18 -38.80 -13.71 -28.36
CA SER A 18 -37.67 -12.82 -28.65
C SER A 18 -36.65 -13.08 -27.56
N THR A 19 -35.72 -14.00 -27.80
CA THR A 19 -34.44 -14.01 -27.12
C THR A 19 -33.78 -12.68 -27.42
N CYS A 20 -33.94 -11.71 -26.51
CA CYS A 20 -33.01 -10.60 -26.40
C CYS A 20 -31.65 -11.21 -26.05
N PHE A 21 -30.90 -11.61 -27.07
CA PHE A 21 -29.46 -11.55 -26.98
C PHE A 21 -29.13 -10.09 -26.73
N VAL A 22 -28.90 -9.74 -25.46
CA VAL A 22 -28.09 -8.57 -25.16
C VAL A 22 -26.77 -8.87 -25.83
N GLU A 23 -26.49 -8.21 -26.97
CA GLU A 23 -25.14 -8.21 -27.53
C GLU A 23 -24.22 -7.80 -26.37
N ALA A 24 -23.36 -8.73 -25.94
CA ALA A 24 -22.36 -8.41 -24.94
C ALA A 24 -21.47 -7.33 -25.55
N ASN A 25 -21.68 -6.08 -25.14
CA ASN A 25 -20.82 -4.99 -25.58
C ASN A 25 -19.41 -5.28 -25.08
N VAL A 26 -18.51 -5.62 -26.02
CA VAL A 26 -17.08 -5.84 -25.78
C VAL A 26 -16.57 -4.73 -24.87
N LYS A 27 -16.05 -5.12 -23.70
CA LYS A 27 -15.59 -4.16 -22.71
C LYS A 27 -14.14 -3.79 -22.96
N PHE A 28 -13.85 -2.50 -22.81
CA PHE A 28 -12.50 -1.97 -22.69
C PHE A 28 -12.46 -1.00 -21.50
N ALA A 29 -11.26 -0.78 -20.96
CA ALA A 29 -11.11 0.15 -19.85
C ALA A 29 -9.81 0.94 -19.88
N LYS A 30 -9.86 2.07 -19.17
CA LYS A 30 -8.72 2.94 -18.86
C LYS A 30 -8.89 3.50 -17.45
N VAL A 31 -7.78 3.84 -16.80
CA VAL A 31 -7.81 4.76 -15.65
C VAL A 31 -7.50 6.15 -16.17
N ALA A 32 -8.35 7.12 -15.81
CA ALA A 32 -8.16 8.51 -16.18
C ALA A 32 -8.61 9.43 -15.04
N GLU A 33 -8.16 10.68 -15.07
CA GLU A 33 -8.63 11.69 -14.13
C GLU A 33 -10.12 11.98 -14.39
N HIS A 34 -10.92 11.92 -13.33
CA HIS A 34 -12.31 12.34 -13.31
C HIS A 34 -12.57 13.12 -12.04
N LYS A 35 -13.00 14.38 -12.16
CA LYS A 35 -13.34 15.23 -11.01
C LYS A 35 -12.21 15.31 -9.96
N GLY A 36 -10.95 15.44 -10.40
CA GLY A 36 -9.80 15.60 -9.51
C GLY A 36 -9.26 14.31 -8.88
N LYS A 37 -9.66 13.12 -9.34
CA LYS A 37 -9.15 11.82 -8.86
C LYS A 37 -9.05 10.78 -9.98
N PRO A 38 -8.13 9.79 -9.87
CA PRO A 38 -8.08 8.66 -10.79
C PRO A 38 -9.35 7.81 -10.67
N THR A 39 -9.95 7.45 -11.80
CA THR A 39 -11.22 6.70 -11.87
C THR A 39 -11.15 5.68 -13.00
N ILE A 40 -11.74 4.50 -12.79
CA ILE A 40 -11.91 3.50 -13.85
C ILE A 40 -13.00 3.98 -14.81
N PHE A 41 -12.71 3.97 -16.10
CA PHE A 41 -13.69 4.10 -17.16
C PHE A 41 -13.88 2.76 -17.85
N ILE A 42 -15.13 2.31 -17.99
CA ILE A 42 -15.49 1.12 -18.76
C ILE A 42 -16.34 1.60 -19.93
N ASN A 43 -15.90 1.32 -21.15
CA ASN A 43 -16.55 1.82 -22.36
C ASN A 43 -16.78 3.34 -22.32
N ASP A 44 -15.74 4.07 -21.88
CA ASP A 44 -15.73 5.53 -21.69
C ASP A 44 -16.72 6.11 -20.67
N GLU A 45 -17.40 5.26 -19.89
CA GLU A 45 -18.24 5.68 -18.76
C GLU A 45 -17.48 5.51 -17.42
N PRO A 46 -17.44 6.53 -16.54
CA PRO A 46 -16.81 6.40 -15.24
C PRO A 46 -17.59 5.41 -14.38
N VAL A 47 -16.89 4.52 -13.69
CA VAL A 47 -17.50 3.56 -12.77
C VAL A 47 -16.93 3.69 -11.37
N SER A 48 -17.78 3.38 -10.39
CA SER A 48 -17.38 3.31 -8.98
C SER A 48 -16.20 2.35 -8.82
N SER A 49 -15.10 2.83 -8.25
CA SER A 49 -13.88 2.05 -8.04
C SER A 49 -13.99 1.14 -6.81
N ILE A 50 -15.09 0.37 -6.74
CA ILE A 50 -15.31 -0.65 -5.72
C ILE A 50 -15.66 -1.99 -6.39
N ALA A 51 -14.98 -3.06 -6.00
CA ALA A 51 -15.13 -4.38 -6.61
C ALA A 51 -15.31 -5.49 -5.57
N TYR A 52 -15.63 -6.69 -6.04
CA TYR A 52 -15.63 -7.92 -5.24
C TYR A 52 -14.64 -8.93 -5.81
N ALA A 53 -13.88 -9.59 -4.96
CA ALA A 53 -12.83 -10.50 -5.34
C ALA A 53 -12.96 -11.83 -4.61
N LEU A 54 -12.91 -12.91 -5.38
CA LEU A 54 -12.68 -14.25 -4.84
C LEU A 54 -11.20 -14.41 -4.43
N THR A 55 -10.86 -15.51 -3.77
CA THR A 55 -9.50 -15.84 -3.30
C THR A 55 -8.96 -17.10 -3.99
N GLU A 56 -7.68 -17.46 -3.79
CA GLU A 56 -7.09 -18.65 -4.44
C GLU A 56 -7.90 -19.92 -4.18
N GLU A 57 -8.23 -20.22 -2.93
CA GLU A 57 -8.92 -21.45 -2.55
C GLU A 57 -10.42 -21.39 -2.85
N GLY A 58 -11.03 -20.20 -2.92
CA GLY A 58 -12.43 -19.96 -3.27
C GLY A 58 -12.66 -19.52 -4.72
N ARG A 59 -11.71 -19.70 -5.64
CA ARG A 59 -11.76 -19.07 -6.99
C ARG A 59 -12.77 -19.68 -7.96
N PHE A 60 -13.20 -20.92 -7.74
CA PHE A 60 -13.98 -21.65 -8.73
C PHE A 60 -15.45 -21.19 -8.75
N THR A 61 -15.77 -20.34 -9.72
CA THR A 61 -17.06 -19.64 -9.85
C THR A 61 -18.29 -20.54 -10.05
N TRP A 62 -18.09 -21.83 -10.33
CA TRP A 62 -19.16 -22.84 -10.45
C TRP A 62 -19.40 -23.63 -9.16
N GLU A 63 -18.59 -23.42 -8.12
CA GLU A 63 -18.83 -24.00 -6.81
C GLU A 63 -19.89 -23.19 -6.05
N GLU A 64 -20.65 -23.86 -5.19
CA GLU A 64 -21.83 -23.30 -4.52
C GLU A 64 -21.53 -21.99 -3.76
N ALA A 65 -20.52 -21.99 -2.90
CA ALA A 65 -20.19 -20.82 -2.08
C ALA A 65 -19.68 -19.62 -2.92
N PRO A 66 -18.66 -19.77 -3.79
CA PRO A 66 -18.24 -18.68 -4.68
C PRO A 66 -19.36 -18.17 -5.59
N SER A 67 -20.13 -19.07 -6.19
CA SER A 67 -21.27 -18.75 -7.06
C SER A 67 -22.30 -17.88 -6.34
N ARG A 68 -22.72 -18.29 -5.14
CA ARG A 68 -23.68 -17.54 -4.33
C ARG A 68 -23.16 -16.17 -3.93
N ASN A 69 -21.92 -16.06 -3.45
CA ASN A 69 -21.37 -14.78 -3.02
C ASN A 69 -21.22 -13.80 -4.20
N LEU A 70 -20.80 -14.27 -5.37
CA LEU A 70 -20.77 -13.45 -6.60
C LEU A 70 -22.16 -12.87 -6.91
N ALA A 71 -23.21 -13.71 -6.87
CA ALA A 71 -24.58 -13.28 -7.10
C ALA A 71 -25.06 -12.26 -6.05
N MET A 72 -24.75 -12.46 -4.76
CA MET A 72 -25.14 -11.53 -3.70
C MET A 72 -24.51 -10.13 -3.89
N PHE A 73 -23.22 -10.05 -4.23
CA PHE A 73 -22.58 -8.76 -4.53
C PHE A 73 -23.16 -8.13 -5.80
N TYR A 74 -23.46 -8.93 -6.82
CA TYR A 74 -24.10 -8.46 -8.05
C TYR A 74 -25.48 -7.84 -7.80
N GLU A 75 -26.29 -8.47 -6.94
CA GLU A 75 -27.59 -7.98 -6.48
C GLU A 75 -27.48 -6.66 -5.71
N GLN A 76 -26.38 -6.44 -4.97
CA GLN A 76 -26.08 -5.16 -4.32
C GLN A 76 -25.61 -4.07 -5.30
N GLY A 77 -25.51 -4.37 -6.60
CA GLY A 77 -25.15 -3.41 -7.65
C GLY A 77 -23.65 -3.35 -7.97
N TYR A 78 -22.86 -4.32 -7.52
CA TYR A 78 -21.46 -4.44 -7.94
C TYR A 78 -21.38 -4.93 -9.39
N ARG A 79 -20.44 -4.35 -10.14
CA ARG A 79 -20.23 -4.65 -11.57
C ARG A 79 -18.79 -4.96 -11.92
N VAL A 80 -17.85 -4.67 -11.04
CA VAL A 80 -16.44 -5.02 -11.21
C VAL A 80 -16.13 -6.19 -10.28
N PHE A 81 -15.59 -7.26 -10.86
CA PHE A 81 -15.26 -8.50 -10.16
C PHE A 81 -13.82 -8.91 -10.44
N SER A 82 -13.14 -9.46 -9.45
CA SER A 82 -11.80 -10.02 -9.61
C SER A 82 -11.82 -11.54 -9.59
N LEU A 83 -11.25 -12.16 -10.62
CA LEU A 83 -11.10 -13.61 -10.76
C LEU A 83 -9.62 -14.00 -10.80
N TYR A 84 -9.30 -15.27 -10.58
CA TYR A 84 -7.91 -15.75 -10.52
C TYR A 84 -7.51 -16.57 -11.74
N ALA A 85 -6.26 -16.41 -12.16
CA ALA A 85 -5.57 -17.24 -13.14
C ALA A 85 -4.13 -17.51 -12.66
N TYR A 86 -3.64 -18.72 -12.90
CA TYR A 86 -2.27 -19.08 -12.58
C TYR A 86 -1.57 -19.64 -13.81
N PHE A 87 -0.31 -19.25 -14.02
CA PHE A 87 0.54 -19.87 -15.04
C PHE A 87 0.74 -21.37 -14.80
N LYS A 88 0.74 -21.82 -13.54
CA LYS A 88 0.79 -23.26 -13.21
C LYS A 88 -0.40 -24.07 -13.76
N ASP A 89 -1.54 -23.41 -13.97
CA ASP A 89 -2.77 -24.03 -14.48
C ASP A 89 -2.90 -23.88 -16.03
N VAL A 90 -2.05 -23.06 -16.65
CA VAL A 90 -2.15 -22.68 -18.08
C VAL A 90 -0.94 -23.14 -18.89
N TRP A 91 0.27 -23.03 -18.35
CA TRP A 91 1.52 -23.30 -19.07
C TRP A 91 1.93 -24.76 -18.94
N CYS A 92 1.69 -25.51 -20.01
CA CYS A 92 1.89 -26.96 -20.06
C CYS A 92 3.37 -27.35 -20.25
N LEU A 93 3.70 -28.58 -19.87
CA LEU A 93 5.07 -29.13 -19.91
C LEU A 93 5.69 -29.17 -21.31
N ASP A 94 4.86 -29.34 -22.34
CA ASP A 94 5.21 -29.34 -23.76
C ASP A 94 5.23 -27.93 -24.38
N ASN A 95 5.10 -26.89 -23.53
CA ASN A 95 5.07 -25.49 -23.88
C ASN A 95 3.77 -25.03 -24.61
N SER A 96 2.73 -25.85 -24.67
CA SER A 96 1.40 -25.38 -25.07
C SER A 96 0.77 -24.52 -23.96
N ILE A 97 -0.33 -23.83 -24.29
CA ILE A 97 -1.17 -23.15 -23.29
C ILE A 97 -2.57 -23.75 -23.29
N ASP A 98 -3.16 -23.91 -22.10
CA ASP A 98 -4.56 -24.31 -21.93
C ASP A 98 -5.33 -23.22 -21.16
N LEU A 99 -6.28 -22.58 -21.84
CA LEU A 99 -7.12 -21.52 -21.28
C LEU A 99 -8.48 -22.04 -20.76
N SER A 100 -8.73 -23.35 -20.80
CA SER A 100 -10.02 -23.96 -20.49
C SER A 100 -10.53 -23.59 -19.09
N LEU A 101 -9.64 -23.61 -18.09
CA LEU A 101 -9.98 -23.29 -16.71
C LEU A 101 -10.32 -21.80 -16.53
N ILE A 102 -9.55 -20.90 -17.13
CA ILE A 102 -9.81 -19.45 -17.10
C ILE A 102 -11.16 -19.15 -17.75
N LYS A 103 -11.38 -19.68 -18.95
CA LYS A 103 -12.65 -19.51 -19.68
C LYS A 103 -13.83 -20.08 -18.91
N LYS A 104 -13.66 -21.21 -18.22
CA LYS A 104 -14.71 -21.79 -17.36
C LYS A 104 -15.05 -20.87 -16.17
N GLN A 105 -14.04 -20.28 -15.52
CA GLN A 105 -14.26 -19.36 -14.41
C GLN A 105 -15.04 -18.11 -14.86
N ILE A 106 -14.63 -17.52 -15.98
CA ILE A 106 -15.29 -16.34 -16.56
C ILE A 106 -16.75 -16.64 -16.94
N ARG A 107 -16.99 -17.77 -17.63
CA ARG A 107 -18.36 -18.19 -17.98
C ARG A 107 -19.24 -18.41 -16.76
N GLY A 108 -18.71 -19.02 -15.70
CA GLY A 108 -19.44 -19.19 -14.44
C GLY A 108 -19.92 -17.84 -13.89
N LEU A 109 -19.05 -16.83 -13.85
CA LEU A 109 -19.43 -15.48 -13.43
C LEU A 109 -20.51 -14.87 -14.33
N ILE A 110 -20.28 -14.83 -15.65
CA ILE A 110 -21.17 -14.13 -16.60
C ILE A 110 -22.57 -14.77 -16.66
N MET A 111 -22.68 -16.09 -16.46
CA MET A 111 -23.97 -16.77 -16.35
C MET A 111 -24.85 -16.22 -15.22
N MET A 112 -24.24 -15.75 -14.13
CA MET A 112 -24.94 -15.19 -12.97
C MET A 112 -24.99 -13.66 -13.00
N CYS A 113 -23.95 -13.04 -13.56
CA CYS A 113 -23.72 -11.59 -13.59
C CYS A 113 -23.45 -11.15 -15.04
N PRO A 114 -24.50 -11.04 -15.91
CA PRO A 114 -24.31 -10.92 -17.36
C PRO A 114 -23.54 -9.68 -17.83
N ASP A 115 -23.64 -8.55 -17.12
CA ASP A 115 -22.97 -7.29 -17.47
C ASP A 115 -21.66 -7.07 -16.67
N ALA A 116 -21.20 -8.07 -15.92
CA ALA A 116 -19.98 -8.00 -15.11
C ALA A 116 -18.74 -7.65 -15.95
N ALA A 117 -17.90 -6.80 -15.38
CA ALA A 117 -16.59 -6.44 -15.85
C ALA A 117 -15.52 -7.10 -14.96
N ILE A 118 -14.53 -7.71 -15.58
CA ILE A 118 -13.60 -8.62 -14.91
C ILE A 118 -12.20 -8.00 -14.88
N ILE A 119 -11.63 -7.93 -13.69
CA ILE A 119 -10.18 -7.79 -13.49
C ILE A 119 -9.64 -9.20 -13.24
N LEU A 120 -8.83 -9.73 -14.15
CA LEU A 120 -8.24 -11.05 -13.99
C LEU A 120 -6.92 -10.92 -13.23
N ARG A 121 -6.85 -11.45 -12.00
CA ARG A 121 -5.61 -11.57 -11.24
C ARG A 121 -4.78 -12.73 -11.79
N VAL A 122 -3.67 -12.41 -12.45
CA VAL A 122 -2.81 -13.37 -13.14
C VAL A 122 -1.53 -13.57 -12.34
N HIS A 123 -1.39 -14.76 -11.75
CA HIS A 123 -0.15 -15.20 -11.14
C HIS A 123 0.82 -15.69 -12.23
N VAL A 124 1.88 -14.93 -12.47
CA VAL A 124 2.90 -15.20 -13.50
C VAL A 124 4.03 -16.11 -13.00
N ASP A 125 3.77 -16.85 -11.93
CA ASP A 125 4.73 -17.76 -11.33
C ASP A 125 5.12 -18.88 -12.29
N ALA A 126 6.41 -19.20 -12.35
CA ALA A 126 6.87 -20.35 -13.11
C ALA A 126 6.23 -21.64 -12.57
N PRO A 127 5.66 -22.50 -13.44
CA PRO A 127 5.14 -23.80 -13.01
C PRO A 127 6.22 -24.63 -12.29
N PRO A 128 5.85 -25.53 -11.36
CA PRO A 128 6.83 -26.35 -10.63
C PRO A 128 7.79 -27.14 -11.54
N TRP A 129 7.29 -27.65 -12.67
CA TRP A 129 8.11 -28.37 -13.66
C TRP A 129 9.18 -27.48 -14.30
N TYR A 130 8.90 -26.19 -14.48
CA TYR A 130 9.83 -25.23 -15.07
C TYR A 130 11.00 -25.00 -14.13
N ASN A 131 10.71 -24.78 -12.85
CA ASN A 131 11.74 -24.57 -11.83
C ASN A 131 12.65 -25.81 -11.69
N GLN A 132 12.08 -27.02 -11.69
CA GLN A 132 12.85 -28.27 -11.64
C GLN A 132 13.78 -28.46 -12.84
N LYS A 133 13.37 -28.02 -14.04
CA LYS A 133 14.20 -28.09 -15.25
C LYS A 133 15.27 -26.99 -15.33
N ASN A 134 15.13 -25.90 -14.58
CA ASN A 134 15.96 -24.71 -14.69
C ASN A 134 16.55 -24.30 -13.32
N LEU A 135 17.28 -25.21 -12.67
CA LEU A 135 17.83 -24.96 -11.33
C LEU A 135 18.79 -23.76 -11.29
N ASP A 136 19.58 -23.54 -12.35
CA ASP A 136 20.51 -22.39 -12.45
C ASP A 136 19.81 -21.03 -12.61
N GLU A 137 18.49 -21.06 -12.81
CA GLU A 137 17.59 -19.89 -12.92
C GLU A 137 16.71 -19.70 -11.68
N SER A 138 16.93 -20.48 -10.63
CA SER A 138 16.16 -20.44 -9.38
C SER A 138 16.80 -19.56 -8.32
N VAL A 139 16.00 -19.13 -7.35
CA VAL A 139 16.45 -18.41 -6.16
C VAL A 139 17.33 -19.31 -5.30
N GLU A 140 18.43 -18.79 -4.79
CA GLU A 140 19.14 -19.36 -3.64
C GLU A 140 19.09 -18.41 -2.44
N TYR A 141 19.34 -18.95 -1.25
CA TYR A 141 19.13 -18.23 0.01
C TYR A 141 20.42 -18.20 0.83
N THR A 142 20.74 -17.04 1.39
CA THR A 142 21.97 -16.90 2.19
C THR A 142 21.89 -17.62 3.55
N SER A 143 20.69 -17.94 4.01
CA SER A 143 20.43 -18.65 5.27
C SER A 143 20.46 -20.18 5.19
N GLY A 144 20.52 -20.77 3.99
CA GLY A 144 20.63 -22.22 3.84
C GLY A 144 20.17 -22.76 2.48
N PRO A 145 20.17 -24.09 2.31
CA PRO A 145 19.83 -24.72 1.05
C PRO A 145 18.34 -24.58 0.71
N VAL A 146 18.06 -24.64 -0.60
CA VAL A 146 16.73 -24.70 -1.19
C VAL A 146 15.98 -25.97 -0.74
N LYS A 147 14.70 -25.82 -0.45
CA LYS A 147 13.74 -26.88 -0.09
C LYS A 147 12.78 -27.12 -1.26
N MET A 148 12.32 -28.36 -1.43
CA MET A 148 11.34 -28.69 -2.49
C MET A 148 9.91 -28.27 -2.14
N HIS A 149 9.60 -28.16 -0.85
CA HIS A 149 8.27 -27.83 -0.33
C HIS A 149 8.39 -26.86 0.85
N GLY A 150 7.36 -26.04 1.06
CA GLY A 150 7.28 -25.04 2.12
C GLY A 150 6.32 -23.91 1.76
N MET A 151 6.22 -22.92 2.64
CA MET A 151 5.51 -21.67 2.40
C MET A 151 6.35 -20.71 1.55
N ASP A 152 5.74 -19.66 1.01
CA ASP A 152 6.46 -18.70 0.15
C ASP A 152 7.55 -17.90 0.89
N THR A 153 7.46 -17.80 2.20
CA THR A 153 8.48 -17.19 3.08
C THR A 153 9.63 -18.14 3.40
N ASP A 154 9.50 -19.44 3.10
CA ASP A 154 10.57 -20.42 3.27
C ASP A 154 11.55 -20.39 2.10
N ARG A 155 12.65 -21.14 2.22
CA ARG A 155 13.65 -21.36 1.18
C ARG A 155 13.19 -22.29 0.05
N VAL A 156 11.97 -22.14 -0.48
CA VAL A 156 11.39 -23.09 -1.45
C VAL A 156 11.96 -22.87 -2.84
N LEU A 157 12.07 -23.93 -3.64
CA LEU A 157 12.41 -23.84 -5.06
C LEU A 157 11.43 -22.92 -5.81
N ARG A 158 11.94 -21.77 -6.24
CA ARG A 158 11.23 -20.72 -6.97
C ARG A 158 12.14 -20.14 -8.05
N MET A 159 11.55 -19.62 -9.12
CA MET A 159 12.29 -18.87 -10.14
C MET A 159 12.88 -17.59 -9.56
N SER A 160 14.12 -17.27 -9.95
CA SER A 160 14.73 -15.98 -9.65
C SER A 160 14.13 -14.89 -10.51
N PHE A 161 13.79 -13.73 -9.92
CA PHE A 161 13.40 -12.56 -10.71
C PHE A 161 14.56 -12.02 -11.55
N ALA A 162 15.81 -12.36 -11.21
CA ALA A 162 16.98 -12.04 -12.01
C ALA A 162 17.17 -12.99 -13.22
N SER A 163 16.41 -14.07 -13.31
CA SER A 163 16.49 -14.99 -14.45
C SER A 163 15.98 -14.33 -15.73
N LYS A 164 16.89 -13.94 -16.62
CA LYS A 164 16.54 -13.46 -17.97
C LYS A 164 15.87 -14.53 -18.82
N LYS A 165 16.21 -15.81 -18.59
CA LYS A 165 15.55 -16.93 -19.26
C LYS A 165 14.08 -17.03 -18.86
N TRP A 166 13.79 -17.08 -17.56
CA TRP A 166 12.41 -17.11 -17.06
C TRP A 166 11.61 -15.88 -17.51
N ARG A 167 12.18 -14.68 -17.38
CA ARG A 167 11.53 -13.44 -17.84
C ARG A 167 11.13 -13.52 -19.31
N TYR A 168 12.06 -13.91 -20.18
CA TYR A 168 11.78 -14.06 -21.61
C TYR A 168 10.69 -15.10 -21.89
N ASP A 169 10.84 -16.32 -21.35
CA ASP A 169 9.89 -17.41 -21.58
C ASP A 169 8.48 -17.04 -21.07
N THR A 170 8.40 -16.40 -19.90
CA THR A 170 7.15 -15.93 -19.28
C THR A 170 6.49 -14.84 -20.12
N MET A 171 7.24 -13.88 -20.66
CA MET A 171 6.66 -12.85 -21.55
C MET A 171 6.14 -13.46 -22.86
N CYS A 172 6.82 -14.47 -23.41
CA CYS A 172 6.33 -15.19 -24.58
C CYS A 172 5.01 -15.93 -24.30
N VAL A 173 4.89 -16.58 -23.15
CA VAL A 173 3.66 -17.24 -22.72
C VAL A 173 2.55 -16.22 -22.45
N LEU A 174 2.85 -15.15 -21.72
CA LEU A 174 1.90 -14.07 -21.43
C LEU A 174 1.34 -13.46 -22.72
N LYS A 175 2.19 -13.19 -23.71
CA LYS A 175 1.76 -12.68 -25.02
C LYS A 175 0.74 -13.60 -25.68
N ARG A 176 0.97 -14.92 -25.67
CA ARG A 176 0.02 -15.90 -26.23
C ARG A 176 -1.30 -15.93 -25.46
N ILE A 177 -1.24 -15.92 -24.12
CA ILE A 177 -2.43 -15.85 -23.25
C ILE A 177 -3.24 -14.59 -23.55
N CYS A 178 -2.60 -13.42 -23.62
CA CYS A 178 -3.26 -12.16 -23.92
C CYS A 178 -3.93 -12.19 -25.30
N ASN A 179 -3.22 -12.61 -26.35
CA ASN A 179 -3.78 -12.70 -27.70
C ASN A 179 -5.01 -13.63 -27.72
N GLU A 180 -4.83 -14.90 -27.32
CA GLU A 180 -5.89 -15.93 -27.41
C GLU A 180 -7.09 -15.65 -26.51
N LEU A 181 -6.88 -15.01 -25.34
CA LEU A 181 -7.98 -14.64 -24.46
C LEU A 181 -8.68 -13.37 -24.94
N SER A 182 -7.95 -12.38 -25.48
CA SER A 182 -8.56 -11.16 -26.00
C SER A 182 -9.48 -11.40 -27.20
N ASP A 183 -9.22 -12.46 -27.97
CA ASP A 183 -10.03 -12.90 -29.12
C ASP A 183 -11.21 -13.82 -28.74
N SER A 184 -11.37 -14.18 -27.46
CA SER A 184 -12.45 -15.06 -27.00
C SER A 184 -13.65 -14.28 -26.47
N VAL A 185 -14.84 -14.90 -26.52
CA VAL A 185 -16.08 -14.35 -25.95
C VAL A 185 -15.91 -14.07 -24.46
N GLU A 186 -15.21 -14.95 -23.73
CA GLU A 186 -14.89 -14.70 -22.31
C GLU A 186 -14.00 -13.46 -22.13
N GLY A 187 -13.07 -13.22 -23.05
CA GLY A 187 -12.23 -12.04 -23.05
C GLY A 187 -13.00 -10.74 -23.16
N GLU A 188 -14.16 -10.72 -23.82
CA GLU A 188 -15.00 -9.52 -24.00
C GLU A 188 -15.44 -8.89 -22.67
N HIS A 189 -15.40 -9.64 -21.58
CA HIS A 189 -15.73 -9.16 -20.24
C HIS A 189 -14.51 -8.69 -19.42
N ILE A 190 -13.29 -8.96 -19.88
CA ILE A 190 -12.07 -8.57 -19.19
C ILE A 190 -11.75 -7.10 -19.48
N ILE A 191 -11.78 -6.30 -18.43
CA ILE A 191 -11.39 -4.90 -18.45
C ILE A 191 -9.97 -4.68 -17.93
N GLY A 192 -9.44 -5.62 -17.14
CA GLY A 192 -8.16 -5.43 -16.49
C GLY A 192 -7.39 -6.72 -16.19
N LEU A 193 -6.07 -6.58 -16.04
CA LEU A 193 -5.14 -7.63 -15.64
C LEU A 193 -4.39 -7.19 -14.39
N HIS A 194 -4.52 -7.93 -13.30
CA HIS A 194 -3.86 -7.66 -12.03
C HIS A 194 -2.73 -8.67 -11.83
N PHE A 195 -1.48 -8.25 -12.01
CA PHE A 195 -0.35 -9.20 -11.99
C PHE A 195 0.15 -9.45 -10.58
N ALA A 196 0.38 -10.73 -10.30
CA ALA A 196 0.85 -11.24 -9.03
C ALA A 196 2.03 -12.21 -9.24
N THR A 197 3.01 -12.16 -8.36
CA THR A 197 4.11 -13.14 -8.21
C THR A 197 4.83 -12.82 -6.90
N GLY A 198 5.88 -13.56 -6.56
CA GLY A 198 6.62 -13.35 -5.31
C GLY A 198 5.85 -13.83 -4.09
N THR A 199 6.40 -13.55 -2.92
CA THR A 199 5.83 -14.02 -1.66
C THR A 199 4.38 -13.54 -1.52
N PHE A 200 3.45 -14.47 -1.30
CA PHE A 200 1.99 -14.24 -1.23
C PHE A 200 1.34 -13.71 -2.52
N GLY A 201 2.07 -13.66 -3.64
CA GLY A 201 1.63 -13.00 -4.87
C GLY A 201 1.76 -11.47 -4.83
N GLU A 202 2.46 -10.93 -3.83
CA GLU A 202 2.51 -9.49 -3.54
C GLU A 202 3.82 -8.81 -3.96
N TRP A 203 4.57 -9.40 -4.90
CA TRP A 203 5.85 -8.86 -5.42
C TRP A 203 6.97 -8.65 -4.39
N HIS A 204 6.77 -9.05 -3.14
CA HIS A 204 7.85 -9.31 -2.19
C HIS A 204 8.76 -10.41 -2.74
N TYR A 205 10.09 -10.25 -2.62
CA TYR A 205 11.02 -11.27 -3.10
C TYR A 205 10.77 -12.62 -2.41
N TRP A 206 10.88 -13.72 -3.16
CA TRP A 206 10.66 -15.08 -2.65
C TRP A 206 11.50 -15.36 -1.41
N GLY A 207 10.86 -15.72 -0.30
CA GLY A 207 11.56 -16.03 0.93
C GLY A 207 12.37 -14.87 1.49
N PHE A 208 11.96 -13.61 1.32
CA PHE A 208 12.67 -12.42 1.84
C PHE A 208 13.19 -12.54 3.31
N PRO A 209 12.55 -13.27 4.25
CA PRO A 209 13.12 -13.48 5.59
C PRO A 209 14.42 -14.27 5.64
N GLU A 210 14.68 -15.04 4.58
CA GLU A 210 15.82 -15.92 4.35
C GLU A 210 16.95 -15.21 3.56
N GLU A 211 16.83 -13.90 3.38
CA GLU A 211 17.80 -13.04 2.66
C GLU A 211 18.18 -13.61 1.27
N PRO A 212 17.17 -13.78 0.37
CA PRO A 212 17.36 -14.11 -1.04
C PRO A 212 17.95 -12.90 -1.78
N ASP A 213 18.30 -12.96 -3.05
CA ASP A 213 18.60 -14.12 -3.85
C ASP A 213 20.13 -14.21 -3.96
N SER A 214 20.70 -15.33 -3.54
CA SER A 214 22.14 -15.59 -3.66
C SER A 214 22.51 -16.46 -4.85
N GLY A 215 21.54 -16.77 -5.72
CA GLY A 215 21.67 -17.76 -6.78
C GLY A 215 22.52 -17.32 -7.95
N LYS A 216 22.74 -18.27 -8.87
CA LYS A 216 23.55 -18.05 -10.08
C LYS A 216 22.97 -16.98 -10.99
N ALA A 217 21.64 -16.96 -11.19
CA ALA A 217 20.97 -15.94 -11.99
C ALA A 217 21.16 -14.54 -11.41
N MET A 218 20.92 -14.38 -10.10
CA MET A 218 21.13 -13.10 -9.41
C MET A 218 22.59 -12.65 -9.46
N THR A 219 23.55 -13.57 -9.28
CA THR A 219 24.98 -13.23 -9.38
C THR A 219 25.36 -12.71 -10.77
N ARG A 220 24.84 -13.33 -11.85
CA ARG A 220 25.09 -12.84 -13.22
C ARG A 220 24.52 -11.45 -13.45
N GLU A 221 23.27 -11.21 -13.03
CA GLU A 221 22.65 -9.89 -13.20
C GLU A 221 23.27 -8.84 -12.29
N PHE A 222 23.68 -9.18 -11.06
CA PHE A 222 24.35 -8.25 -10.16
C PHE A 222 25.67 -7.75 -10.78
N ARG A 223 26.49 -8.64 -11.36
CA ARG A 223 27.72 -8.24 -12.06
C ARG A 223 27.44 -7.34 -13.26
N LYS A 224 26.37 -7.61 -14.01
CA LYS A 224 25.94 -6.76 -15.13
C LYS A 224 25.48 -5.39 -14.64
N TRP A 225 24.73 -5.35 -13.54
CA TRP A 225 24.28 -4.12 -12.91
C TRP A 225 25.48 -3.29 -12.41
N LEU A 226 26.45 -3.91 -11.74
CA LEU A 226 27.70 -3.25 -11.32
C LEU A 226 28.48 -2.69 -12.51
N LYS A 227 28.53 -3.43 -13.63
CA LYS A 227 29.11 -2.92 -14.88
C LYS A 227 28.37 -1.70 -15.41
N GLY A 228 27.03 -1.68 -15.31
CA GLY A 228 26.22 -0.52 -15.68
C GLY A 228 26.47 0.69 -14.78
N LYS A 229 26.53 0.49 -13.45
CA LYS A 229 26.70 1.55 -12.46
C LYS A 229 28.11 2.14 -12.44
N TYR A 230 29.14 1.30 -12.51
CA TYR A 230 30.54 1.72 -12.32
C TYR A 230 31.38 1.74 -13.59
N GLY A 231 30.94 1.06 -14.65
CA GLY A 231 31.65 0.99 -15.94
C GLY A 231 32.90 0.10 -15.94
N ASN A 232 33.78 0.22 -14.95
CA ASN A 232 35.06 -0.47 -14.84
C ASN A 232 35.42 -0.88 -13.39
N ASP A 233 36.43 -1.74 -13.26
CA ASP A 233 36.88 -2.27 -11.97
C ASP A 233 37.46 -1.19 -11.06
N GLN A 234 38.19 -0.20 -11.59
CA GLN A 234 38.80 0.85 -10.75
C GLN A 234 37.75 1.71 -10.04
N THR A 235 36.64 2.04 -10.73
CA THR A 235 35.54 2.79 -10.12
C THR A 235 34.80 1.95 -9.08
N LEU A 236 34.57 0.65 -9.34
CA LEU A 236 33.99 -0.28 -8.37
C LEU A 236 34.87 -0.42 -7.12
N GLN A 237 36.16 -0.67 -7.29
CA GLN A 237 37.14 -0.81 -6.20
C GLN A 237 37.17 0.43 -5.30
N LYS A 238 37.14 1.62 -5.91
CA LYS A 238 37.06 2.90 -5.18
C LYS A 238 35.75 3.02 -4.41
N ALA A 239 34.61 2.69 -5.03
CA ALA A 239 33.29 2.81 -4.41
C ALA A 239 33.10 1.82 -3.24
N TRP A 240 33.67 0.62 -3.35
CA TRP A 240 33.57 -0.44 -2.33
C TRP A 240 34.72 -0.41 -1.33
N GLY A 241 35.72 0.45 -1.50
CA GLY A 241 36.90 0.47 -0.64
C GLY A 241 37.70 -0.85 -0.66
N ASN A 242 37.62 -1.62 -1.74
CA ASN A 242 38.26 -2.94 -1.86
C ASN A 242 39.09 -3.03 -3.15
N PRO A 243 40.43 -2.99 -3.08
CA PRO A 243 41.30 -3.02 -4.27
C PRO A 243 41.34 -4.38 -4.99
N GLU A 244 40.93 -5.46 -4.33
CA GLU A 244 41.01 -6.83 -4.87
C GLU A 244 39.75 -7.24 -5.65
N ILE A 245 38.69 -6.42 -5.59
CA ILE A 245 37.43 -6.75 -6.28
C ILE A 245 37.48 -6.34 -7.76
N SER A 246 36.81 -7.10 -8.60
CA SER A 246 36.51 -6.74 -9.99
C SER A 246 35.02 -7.00 -10.25
N ILE A 247 34.47 -6.43 -11.31
CA ILE A 247 33.11 -6.73 -11.77
C ILE A 247 32.93 -8.24 -11.97
N GLN A 248 33.97 -8.93 -12.46
CA GLN A 248 33.91 -10.37 -12.69
C GLN A 248 33.94 -11.19 -11.39
N THR A 249 34.67 -10.73 -10.36
CA THR A 249 34.81 -11.45 -9.09
C THR A 249 33.78 -11.05 -8.03
N ALA A 250 33.06 -9.94 -8.24
CA ALA A 250 31.98 -9.50 -7.37
C ALA A 250 30.96 -10.61 -7.11
N SER A 251 30.58 -10.77 -5.84
CA SER A 251 29.55 -11.70 -5.39
C SER A 251 28.45 -10.94 -4.66
N VAL A 252 27.25 -11.51 -4.64
CA VAL A 252 26.18 -11.06 -3.74
C VAL A 252 26.69 -11.11 -2.28
N PRO A 253 26.33 -10.14 -1.42
CA PRO A 253 26.75 -10.12 -0.03
C PRO A 253 26.22 -11.33 0.75
N LYS A 254 27.01 -11.81 1.72
CA LYS A 254 26.65 -12.93 2.60
C LYS A 254 25.64 -12.51 3.67
N LEU A 255 25.04 -13.50 4.33
CA LEU A 255 24.05 -13.27 5.39
C LEU A 255 24.53 -12.31 6.47
N GLN A 256 25.76 -12.49 6.97
CA GLN A 256 26.31 -11.66 8.04
C GLN A 256 26.47 -10.19 7.61
N GLU A 257 26.88 -9.93 6.37
CA GLU A 257 27.01 -8.57 5.82
C GLU A 257 25.63 -7.89 5.72
N ARG A 258 24.60 -8.64 5.34
CA ARG A 258 23.23 -8.13 5.21
C ARG A 258 22.55 -7.81 6.54
N GLN A 259 22.78 -8.65 7.55
CA GLN A 259 22.19 -8.56 8.89
C GLN A 259 22.94 -7.60 9.84
N SER A 260 24.07 -7.07 9.42
CA SER A 260 24.85 -6.12 10.20
C SER A 260 24.80 -4.71 9.61
N THR A 261 25.21 -3.77 10.45
CA THR A 261 25.33 -2.34 10.20
C THR A 261 26.56 -1.85 10.95
N THR A 262 27.33 -0.96 10.35
CA THR A 262 28.58 -0.46 10.96
C THR A 262 28.40 0.88 11.66
N ALA A 263 27.30 1.60 11.39
CA ALA A 263 26.96 2.88 11.98
C ALA A 263 25.63 2.85 12.76
N GLY A 264 25.50 1.90 13.69
CA GLY A 264 24.31 1.77 14.53
C GLY A 264 23.12 1.22 13.73
N VAL A 265 22.02 1.96 13.59
CA VAL A 265 20.88 1.59 12.75
C VAL A 265 21.14 1.84 11.26
N PHE A 266 22.20 2.59 10.93
CA PHE A 266 22.55 2.94 9.55
C PHE A 266 23.63 2.01 8.98
N ARG A 267 23.53 1.75 7.68
CA ARG A 267 24.64 1.29 6.85
C ARG A 267 25.50 2.47 6.44
N ASP A 268 26.79 2.41 6.73
CA ASP A 268 27.73 3.44 6.29
C ASP A 268 28.07 3.23 4.81
N PRO A 269 27.72 4.16 3.90
CA PRO A 269 27.95 3.96 2.47
C PRO A 269 29.43 3.92 2.06
N THR A 270 30.34 4.32 2.95
CA THR A 270 31.80 4.22 2.73
C THR A 270 32.36 2.84 3.07
N MET A 271 31.64 2.05 3.87
CA MET A 271 32.08 0.72 4.34
C MET A 271 31.19 -0.42 3.84
N GLU A 272 29.91 -0.15 3.59
CA GLU A 272 28.87 -1.15 3.31
C GLU A 272 28.24 -0.95 1.93
N ARG A 273 28.95 -0.28 1.01
CA ARG A 273 28.47 0.04 -0.34
C ARG A 273 28.04 -1.20 -1.12
N ASN A 274 28.73 -2.32 -0.94
CA ASN A 274 28.42 -3.59 -1.57
C ASN A 274 27.03 -4.12 -1.18
N VAL A 275 26.61 -3.94 0.08
CA VAL A 275 25.28 -4.32 0.57
C VAL A 275 24.20 -3.40 0.03
N ILE A 276 24.44 -2.09 0.07
CA ILE A 276 23.54 -1.06 -0.48
C ILE A 276 23.30 -1.32 -1.98
N ASP A 277 24.38 -1.52 -2.74
CA ASP A 277 24.32 -1.80 -4.18
C ASP A 277 23.56 -3.08 -4.51
N TYR A 278 23.76 -4.14 -3.71
CA TYR A 278 23.07 -5.39 -3.91
C TYR A 278 21.56 -5.25 -3.70
N TYR A 279 21.12 -4.61 -2.60
CA TYR A 279 19.69 -4.41 -2.36
C TYR A 279 19.07 -3.50 -3.43
N GLN A 280 19.78 -2.44 -3.85
CA GLN A 280 19.35 -1.60 -4.95
C GLN A 280 19.16 -2.43 -6.24
N CYS A 281 20.15 -3.24 -6.62
CA CYS A 281 20.06 -4.12 -7.78
C CYS A 281 18.87 -5.10 -7.67
N GLN A 282 18.70 -5.74 -6.51
CA GLN A 282 17.62 -6.68 -6.28
C GLN A 282 16.23 -6.04 -6.43
N GLN A 283 16.03 -4.88 -5.82
CA GLN A 283 14.76 -4.16 -5.84
C GLN A 283 14.46 -3.56 -7.22
N GLU A 284 15.49 -3.06 -7.91
CA GLU A 284 15.37 -2.64 -9.31
C GLU A 284 14.95 -3.78 -10.23
N ILE A 285 15.43 -5.01 -9.98
CA ILE A 285 15.02 -6.20 -10.73
C ILE A 285 13.54 -6.52 -10.48
N VAL A 286 13.02 -6.40 -9.25
CA VAL A 286 11.58 -6.58 -8.97
C VAL A 286 10.76 -5.62 -9.82
N ALA A 287 11.13 -4.32 -9.80
CA ALA A 287 10.45 -3.30 -10.59
C ALA A 287 10.56 -3.57 -12.10
N ASP A 288 11.72 -4.01 -12.60
CA ASP A 288 11.89 -4.38 -14.01
C ASP A 288 10.88 -5.46 -14.44
N VAL A 289 10.70 -6.51 -13.63
CA VAL A 289 9.79 -7.61 -13.98
C VAL A 289 8.35 -7.13 -14.00
N ILE A 290 7.95 -6.30 -13.03
CA ILE A 290 6.63 -5.66 -13.02
C ILE A 290 6.40 -4.87 -14.31
N LEU A 291 7.36 -4.02 -14.68
CA LEU A 291 7.28 -3.18 -15.87
C LEU A 291 7.20 -4.03 -17.15
N GLU A 292 7.98 -5.11 -17.24
CA GLU A 292 7.96 -6.03 -18.38
C GLU A 292 6.62 -6.75 -18.53
N VAL A 293 6.07 -7.28 -17.43
CA VAL A 293 4.79 -8.00 -17.42
C VAL A 293 3.66 -7.08 -17.86
N CYS A 294 3.53 -5.90 -17.24
CA CYS A 294 2.45 -4.98 -17.55
C CYS A 294 2.54 -4.45 -18.99
N LYS A 295 3.75 -4.09 -19.44
CA LYS A 295 3.98 -3.65 -20.83
C LYS A 295 3.66 -4.74 -21.84
N THR A 296 4.12 -5.98 -21.58
CA THR A 296 3.84 -7.12 -22.46
C THR A 296 2.35 -7.34 -22.60
N ALA A 297 1.61 -7.24 -21.50
CA ALA A 297 0.16 -7.38 -21.50
C ALA A 297 -0.53 -6.28 -22.32
N LYS A 298 -0.20 -5.00 -22.08
CA LYS A 298 -0.79 -3.89 -22.84
C LYS A 298 -0.51 -3.96 -24.33
N LEU A 299 0.68 -4.40 -24.73
CA LEU A 299 1.05 -4.56 -26.14
C LEU A 299 0.42 -5.78 -26.81
N SER A 300 0.01 -6.78 -26.03
CA SER A 300 -0.53 -8.05 -26.55
C SER A 300 -2.05 -8.14 -26.43
N TRP A 301 -2.70 -7.24 -25.70
CA TRP A 301 -4.16 -7.19 -25.62
C TRP A 301 -4.71 -6.33 -26.75
N HIS A 302 -5.64 -6.85 -27.54
CA HIS A 302 -6.10 -6.19 -28.79
C HIS A 302 -6.96 -4.92 -28.59
N ARG A 303 -7.28 -4.55 -27.35
CA ARG A 303 -8.12 -3.38 -26.99
C ARG A 303 -7.59 -2.68 -25.73
N PRO A 304 -8.07 -1.49 -25.35
CA PRO A 304 -7.67 -0.88 -24.08
C PRO A 304 -8.00 -1.77 -22.87
N VAL A 305 -6.99 -2.04 -22.05
CA VAL A 305 -7.08 -2.84 -20.83
C VAL A 305 -6.30 -2.14 -19.73
N ILE A 306 -6.85 -2.13 -18.51
CA ILE A 306 -6.11 -1.63 -17.35
C ILE A 306 -5.19 -2.71 -16.80
N THR A 307 -4.05 -2.32 -16.30
CA THR A 307 -3.08 -3.21 -15.68
C THR A 307 -2.74 -2.70 -14.29
N GLY A 308 -2.53 -3.61 -13.36
CA GLY A 308 -2.13 -3.24 -12.00
C GLY A 308 -1.36 -4.33 -11.30
N VAL A 309 -0.82 -3.99 -10.15
CA VAL A 309 0.05 -4.88 -9.34
C VAL A 309 -0.17 -4.70 -7.85
N LEU A 310 0.07 -5.77 -7.09
CA LEU A 310 0.21 -5.73 -5.64
C LEU A 310 1.59 -5.16 -5.28
N TYR A 311 1.75 -3.83 -5.33
CA TYR A 311 3.03 -3.16 -5.07
C TYR A 311 2.80 -1.76 -4.47
N GLY A 312 3.82 -1.23 -3.79
CA GLY A 312 3.78 0.09 -3.14
C GLY A 312 3.42 0.07 -1.66
N TYR A 313 3.79 -1.03 -0.99
CA TYR A 313 3.56 -1.26 0.42
C TYR A 313 4.61 -0.48 1.19
N PHE A 314 4.17 0.31 2.16
CA PHE A 314 5.04 1.14 2.97
C PHE A 314 4.78 0.88 4.45
N PHE A 315 3.52 0.89 4.88
CA PHE A 315 3.15 0.61 6.27
C PHE A 315 3.11 -0.89 6.55
N ASN A 316 3.74 -1.29 7.66
CA ASN A 316 4.02 -2.68 8.05
C ASN A 316 4.80 -3.44 6.96
N MET A 317 6.12 -3.43 7.03
CA MET A 317 7.01 -4.19 6.13
C MET A 317 7.85 -5.22 6.89
N PHE A 318 7.30 -5.72 8.00
CA PHE A 318 7.89 -6.78 8.85
C PHE A 318 9.34 -6.51 9.30
N GLY A 319 9.75 -5.24 9.38
CA GLY A 319 11.13 -4.85 9.69
C GLY A 319 12.17 -5.29 8.65
N MET A 320 11.78 -5.64 7.42
CA MET A 320 12.67 -6.17 6.38
C MET A 320 12.60 -5.37 5.09
N MET A 321 12.58 -4.04 5.20
CA MET A 321 12.36 -3.14 4.05
C MET A 321 13.40 -3.33 2.93
N ALA A 322 14.69 -3.55 3.21
CA ALA A 322 15.66 -3.71 2.12
C ALA A 322 15.48 -5.02 1.32
N SER A 323 15.20 -6.13 2.00
CA SER A 323 15.10 -7.47 1.39
C SER A 323 13.71 -7.75 0.78
N GLY A 324 12.64 -7.34 1.47
CA GLY A 324 11.26 -7.59 1.06
C GLY A 324 10.49 -6.32 0.65
N GLY A 325 11.16 -5.17 0.58
CA GLY A 325 10.58 -3.86 0.32
C GLY A 325 9.84 -3.69 -1.00
N HIS A 326 9.02 -2.63 -1.08
CA HIS A 326 8.52 -2.07 -2.33
C HIS A 326 9.16 -0.69 -2.57
N ILE A 327 10.48 -0.66 -2.79
CA ILE A 327 11.29 0.57 -2.72
C ILE A 327 11.27 1.39 -4.02
N GLU A 328 11.12 0.75 -5.17
CA GLU A 328 11.30 1.36 -6.50
C GLU A 328 10.03 2.08 -7.01
N MET A 329 9.38 2.83 -6.13
CA MET A 329 8.05 3.40 -6.37
C MET A 329 8.01 4.49 -7.43
N GLU A 330 9.07 5.30 -7.58
CA GLU A 330 9.12 6.31 -8.63
C GLU A 330 9.02 5.68 -10.03
N ARG A 331 9.70 4.54 -10.23
CA ARG A 331 9.69 3.79 -11.50
C ARG A 331 8.32 3.22 -11.79
N ILE A 332 7.66 2.67 -10.77
CA ILE A 332 6.32 2.09 -10.87
C ILE A 332 5.26 3.16 -11.14
N LEU A 333 5.25 4.24 -10.36
CA LEU A 333 4.27 5.33 -10.49
C LEU A 333 4.42 6.10 -11.80
N SER A 334 5.64 6.25 -12.31
CA SER A 334 5.89 6.97 -13.57
C SER A 334 5.59 6.13 -14.82
N SER A 335 5.35 4.82 -14.68
CA SER A 335 5.13 3.95 -15.83
C SER A 335 3.76 4.19 -16.48
N PRO A 336 3.67 4.40 -17.80
CA PRO A 336 2.37 4.46 -18.50
C PRO A 336 1.70 3.07 -18.60
N ASP A 337 2.50 2.02 -18.39
CA ASP A 337 2.04 0.64 -18.49
C ASP A 337 1.40 0.14 -17.19
N ILE A 338 1.23 0.97 -16.16
CA ILE A 338 0.57 0.60 -14.90
C ILE A 338 -0.54 1.61 -14.63
N ASP A 339 -1.76 1.14 -14.42
CA ASP A 339 -2.95 2.00 -14.25
C ASP A 339 -3.40 2.05 -12.79
N PHE A 340 -3.20 0.96 -12.05
CA PHE A 340 -3.57 0.87 -10.65
C PHE A 340 -2.57 0.05 -9.81
N LEU A 341 -2.58 0.31 -8.51
CA LEU A 341 -1.86 -0.42 -7.48
C LEU A 341 -2.85 -0.93 -6.44
N SER A 342 -2.49 -1.98 -5.72
CA SER A 342 -3.29 -2.50 -4.62
C SER A 342 -2.43 -3.01 -3.48
N ALA A 343 -2.98 -3.03 -2.27
CA ALA A 343 -2.41 -3.71 -1.12
C ALA A 343 -3.51 -4.08 -0.12
N PRO A 344 -3.31 -5.08 0.75
CA PRO A 344 -4.13 -5.24 1.93
C PRO A 344 -3.97 -4.06 2.87
N ILE A 345 -4.94 -3.94 3.77
CA ILE A 345 -4.89 -3.02 4.91
C ILE A 345 -3.75 -3.45 5.83
N SER A 346 -3.09 -2.49 6.49
CA SER A 346 -1.95 -2.77 7.37
C SER A 346 -2.30 -3.82 8.42
N TYR A 347 -1.45 -4.85 8.50
CA TYR A 347 -1.57 -5.95 9.46
C TYR A 347 -1.02 -5.61 10.85
N GLU A 348 -0.54 -4.38 11.04
CA GLU A 348 -0.10 -3.90 12.35
C GLU A 348 -1.29 -3.92 13.32
N ILE A 349 -1.06 -4.24 14.59
CA ILE A 349 -2.14 -4.50 15.55
C ILE A 349 -3.02 -3.27 15.83
N GLU A 350 -2.44 -2.09 15.98
CA GLU A 350 -3.15 -0.83 16.18
C GLU A 350 -3.93 -0.38 14.94
N SER A 351 -3.58 -0.87 13.75
CA SER A 351 -4.39 -0.77 12.54
C SER A 351 -5.50 -1.83 12.47
N ARG A 352 -5.14 -3.09 12.73
CA ARG A 352 -5.93 -4.27 12.34
C ARG A 352 -6.92 -4.74 13.39
N LYS A 353 -6.77 -4.38 14.66
CA LYS A 353 -7.77 -4.72 15.67
C LYS A 353 -9.14 -4.08 15.37
N VAL A 354 -10.22 -4.57 15.98
CA VAL A 354 -11.57 -4.05 15.76
C VAL A 354 -11.64 -2.54 16.00
N GLY A 355 -11.04 -2.04 17.09
CA GLY A 355 -10.90 -0.60 17.40
C GLY A 355 -9.72 0.13 16.73
N GLY A 356 -9.08 -0.51 15.75
CA GLY A 356 -7.87 -0.04 15.11
C GLY A 356 -8.07 1.06 14.07
N THR A 357 -6.97 1.53 13.48
CA THR A 357 -6.95 2.63 12.50
C THR A 357 -7.25 2.23 11.06
N GLY A 358 -7.39 0.94 10.75
CA GLY A 358 -7.69 0.47 9.37
C GLY A 358 -6.83 1.12 8.28
N GLN A 359 -5.57 1.46 8.59
CA GLN A 359 -4.74 2.25 7.70
C GLN A 359 -4.35 1.41 6.47
N SER A 360 -4.37 2.03 5.29
CA SER A 360 -3.85 1.39 4.08
C SER A 360 -2.37 1.07 4.25
N ARG A 361 -1.85 0.06 3.54
CA ARG A 361 -0.39 -0.16 3.45
C ARG A 361 0.28 0.82 2.50
N GLY A 362 -0.45 1.45 1.59
CA GLY A 362 0.09 2.35 0.59
C GLY A 362 -0.05 3.83 0.92
N ILE A 363 0.79 4.63 0.26
CA ILE A 363 0.75 6.09 0.29
C ILE A 363 -0.07 6.59 -0.91
N MET A 364 -1.32 6.98 -0.65
CA MET A 364 -2.32 7.24 -1.69
C MET A 364 -2.13 8.57 -2.42
N LEU A 365 -1.65 9.65 -1.78
CA LEU A 365 -1.48 10.93 -2.48
C LEU A 365 -0.47 10.80 -3.61
N SER A 366 0.63 10.09 -3.41
CA SER A 366 1.61 9.78 -4.46
C SER A 366 0.95 9.08 -5.65
N CYS A 367 0.06 8.11 -5.43
CA CYS A 367 -0.66 7.47 -6.53
C CYS A 367 -1.51 8.48 -7.32
N ARG A 368 -2.25 9.34 -6.62
CA ARG A 368 -3.11 10.38 -7.23
C ARG A 368 -2.30 11.44 -7.99
N LEU A 369 -1.14 11.86 -7.48
CA LEU A 369 -0.22 12.79 -8.16
C LEU A 369 0.36 12.24 -9.48
N HIS A 370 0.29 10.93 -9.68
CA HIS A 370 0.68 10.23 -10.91
C HIS A 370 -0.52 9.70 -11.72
N GLY A 371 -1.75 10.08 -11.34
CA GLY A 371 -2.97 9.61 -12.00
C GLY A 371 -3.22 8.11 -11.87
N LYS A 372 -2.60 7.45 -10.87
CA LYS A 372 -2.74 6.01 -10.60
C LYS A 372 -3.85 5.77 -9.60
N LEU A 373 -4.71 4.81 -9.90
CA LEU A 373 -5.73 4.36 -8.96
C LEU A 373 -5.09 3.49 -7.87
N TRP A 374 -5.48 3.71 -6.63
CA TRP A 374 -5.17 2.79 -5.54
C TRP A 374 -6.42 1.99 -5.16
N LEU A 375 -6.29 0.67 -5.06
CA LEU A 375 -7.34 -0.24 -4.64
C LEU A 375 -6.94 -0.95 -3.34
N ASP A 376 -7.52 -0.54 -2.22
CA ASP A 376 -7.33 -1.27 -0.96
C ASP A 376 -8.01 -2.65 -1.03
N GLU A 377 -7.25 -3.69 -0.70
CA GLU A 377 -7.75 -5.05 -0.51
C GLU A 377 -8.34 -5.17 0.89
N ILE A 378 -9.67 -5.23 0.99
CA ILE A 378 -10.38 -5.39 2.25
C ILE A 378 -10.46 -6.88 2.56
N ASP A 379 -9.39 -7.42 3.15
CA ASP A 379 -9.21 -8.81 3.55
C ASP A 379 -9.48 -9.05 5.06
N HIS A 380 -10.36 -8.23 5.65
CA HIS A 380 -10.65 -8.26 7.08
C HIS A 380 -11.74 -9.30 7.39
N PRO A 381 -11.51 -10.27 8.30
CA PRO A 381 -12.55 -11.23 8.67
C PRO A 381 -13.78 -10.56 9.30
N THR A 382 -14.91 -11.22 9.22
CA THR A 382 -16.14 -10.82 9.92
C THR A 382 -16.41 -11.73 11.11
N TYR A 383 -17.50 -11.48 11.84
CA TYR A 383 -17.93 -12.34 12.94
C TYR A 383 -18.27 -13.78 12.52
N LEU A 384 -18.42 -14.04 11.22
CA LEU A 384 -18.66 -15.38 10.68
C LEU A 384 -17.42 -16.28 10.80
N GLY A 385 -16.23 -15.70 11.01
CA GLY A 385 -15.02 -16.44 11.36
C GLY A 385 -13.75 -15.89 10.72
N ASP A 386 -12.61 -16.32 11.23
CA ASP A 386 -11.29 -15.99 10.69
C ASP A 386 -10.56 -17.27 10.25
N CYS A 387 -10.36 -17.44 8.94
CA CYS A 387 -9.62 -18.57 8.38
C CYS A 387 -8.13 -18.59 8.73
N PHE A 388 -7.61 -17.52 9.33
CA PHE A 388 -6.24 -17.44 9.83
C PHE A 388 -6.12 -17.79 11.31
N GLY A 389 -7.24 -18.13 11.98
CA GLY A 389 -7.25 -18.56 13.38
C GLY A 389 -6.85 -17.47 14.37
N ARG A 390 -6.89 -16.19 13.99
CA ARG A 390 -6.58 -15.09 14.92
C ARG A 390 -7.77 -14.85 15.84
N LEU A 391 -7.46 -14.71 17.13
CA LEU A 391 -8.45 -14.41 18.16
C LEU A 391 -8.57 -12.89 18.38
N ALA A 392 -9.44 -12.50 19.32
CA ALA A 392 -9.52 -11.12 19.78
C ALA A 392 -8.11 -10.54 20.08
N PRO A 393 -7.82 -9.28 19.73
CA PRO A 393 -8.77 -8.25 19.30
C PRO A 393 -8.92 -8.08 17.77
N PHE A 394 -8.46 -9.05 16.96
CA PHE A 394 -8.43 -8.92 15.50
C PHE A 394 -9.79 -9.17 14.82
N THR A 395 -10.50 -10.18 15.31
CA THR A 395 -11.72 -10.68 14.68
C THR A 395 -12.96 -10.02 15.30
N PRO A 396 -13.85 -9.41 14.49
CA PRO A 396 -15.15 -8.95 14.96
C PRO A 396 -15.93 -10.03 15.71
N GLU A 397 -16.58 -9.71 16.83
CA GLU A 397 -17.27 -10.71 17.64
C GLU A 397 -18.76 -10.86 17.27
N ASN A 398 -19.32 -9.88 16.57
CA ASN A 398 -20.73 -9.81 16.22
C ASN A 398 -20.94 -9.01 14.93
N VAL A 399 -22.20 -8.97 14.47
CA VAL A 399 -22.59 -8.26 13.24
C VAL A 399 -22.29 -6.76 13.30
N ALA A 400 -22.47 -6.11 14.45
CA ALA A 400 -22.22 -4.67 14.61
C ALA A 400 -20.73 -4.33 14.53
N ASP A 401 -19.87 -5.14 15.16
CA ASP A 401 -18.41 -5.04 15.03
C ASP A 401 -17.98 -5.20 13.57
N SER A 402 -18.58 -6.15 12.85
CA SER A 402 -18.25 -6.39 11.44
C SER A 402 -18.65 -5.21 10.55
N ILE A 403 -19.86 -4.69 10.75
CA ILE A 403 -20.35 -3.48 10.06
C ILE A 403 -19.45 -2.28 10.34
N SER A 404 -19.00 -2.09 11.59
CA SER A 404 -18.13 -0.96 11.93
C SER A 404 -16.77 -1.06 11.24
N VAL A 405 -16.15 -2.24 11.22
CA VAL A 405 -14.88 -2.49 10.52
C VAL A 405 -15.04 -2.33 9.00
N MET A 406 -16.12 -2.86 8.41
CA MET A 406 -16.43 -2.71 6.98
C MET A 406 -16.53 -1.24 6.58
N ARG A 407 -17.29 -0.44 7.34
CA ARG A 407 -17.39 1.01 7.12
C ARG A 407 -16.05 1.69 7.29
N ARG A 408 -15.30 1.39 8.36
CA ARG A 408 -14.00 2.00 8.64
C ARG A 408 -13.05 1.81 7.46
N ASN A 409 -12.91 0.57 7.01
CA ASN A 409 -11.98 0.17 5.96
C ASN A 409 -12.39 0.76 4.61
N ALA A 410 -13.67 0.72 4.25
CA ALA A 410 -14.15 1.26 2.97
C ALA A 410 -14.13 2.81 2.93
N MET A 411 -14.43 3.48 4.05
CA MET A 411 -14.43 4.94 4.10
C MET A 411 -13.02 5.52 4.13
N ARG A 412 -12.04 4.79 4.68
CA ARG A 412 -10.63 5.19 4.62
C ARG A 412 -10.19 5.48 3.19
N THR A 413 -10.38 4.53 2.27
CA THR A 413 -10.01 4.74 0.85
C THR A 413 -10.88 5.82 0.18
N LEU A 414 -12.18 5.86 0.47
CA LEU A 414 -13.11 6.80 -0.17
C LEU A 414 -12.80 8.26 0.18
N THR A 415 -12.39 8.53 1.43
CA THR A 415 -11.97 9.88 1.86
C THR A 415 -10.71 10.36 1.13
N GLN A 416 -9.88 9.45 0.62
CA GLN A 416 -8.65 9.73 -0.10
C GLN A 416 -8.83 9.80 -1.62
N GLY A 417 -10.07 9.67 -2.11
CA GLY A 417 -10.39 9.69 -3.53
C GLY A 417 -9.98 8.42 -4.27
N MET A 418 -9.88 7.30 -3.55
CA MET A 418 -9.39 6.01 -4.05
C MET A 418 -10.47 4.93 -4.02
N GLY A 419 -10.09 3.72 -4.46
CA GLY A 419 -10.96 2.57 -4.56
C GLY A 419 -10.62 1.44 -3.58
N ALA A 420 -11.44 0.38 -3.61
CA ALA A 420 -11.20 -0.83 -2.83
C ALA A 420 -11.83 -2.06 -3.50
N TYR A 421 -11.50 -3.24 -3.00
CA TYR A 421 -12.28 -4.44 -3.26
C TYR A 421 -12.41 -5.30 -2.02
N TRP A 422 -13.55 -5.95 -1.88
CA TRP A 422 -13.78 -6.95 -0.84
C TRP A 422 -13.07 -8.24 -1.22
N PHE A 423 -12.17 -8.71 -0.37
CA PHE A 423 -11.37 -9.90 -0.65
C PHE A 423 -11.77 -11.03 0.28
N ASP A 424 -12.47 -11.99 -0.29
CA ASP A 424 -13.30 -12.92 0.47
C ASP A 424 -12.61 -14.27 0.66
N PHE A 425 -11.75 -14.37 1.69
CA PHE A 425 -11.26 -15.68 2.11
C PHE A 425 -12.40 -16.51 2.68
N GLY A 426 -13.36 -15.89 3.36
CA GLY A 426 -14.40 -16.61 4.08
C GLY A 426 -13.87 -17.35 5.33
N PRO A 427 -14.77 -17.94 6.14
CA PRO A 427 -14.38 -18.61 7.38
C PRO A 427 -13.44 -19.81 7.19
N THR A 428 -13.45 -20.42 5.99
CA THR A 428 -12.72 -21.66 5.66
C THR A 428 -11.92 -21.57 4.36
N ARG A 429 -11.51 -20.36 3.95
CA ARG A 429 -10.78 -20.08 2.69
C ARG A 429 -11.57 -20.32 1.40
N LYS A 430 -12.88 -20.56 1.49
CA LYS A 430 -13.77 -20.83 0.35
C LYS A 430 -14.81 -19.73 0.09
N SER A 431 -14.50 -18.46 0.41
CA SER A 431 -15.41 -17.31 0.42
C SER A 431 -16.54 -17.41 1.46
N GLY A 432 -17.33 -16.34 1.63
CA GLY A 432 -18.47 -16.29 2.54
C GLY A 432 -18.29 -15.45 3.79
N TRP A 433 -17.29 -14.57 3.88
CA TRP A 433 -17.20 -13.63 5.01
C TRP A 433 -18.36 -12.64 5.06
N PHE A 434 -19.03 -12.41 3.92
CA PHE A 434 -20.14 -11.48 3.81
C PHE A 434 -21.50 -12.18 3.65
N ASP A 435 -21.56 -13.51 3.82
CA ASP A 435 -22.79 -14.31 3.68
C ASP A 435 -23.71 -14.18 4.92
N ASP A 436 -24.11 -12.94 5.22
CA ASP A 436 -25.14 -12.58 6.18
C ASP A 436 -25.99 -11.43 5.61
N PRO A 437 -27.33 -11.46 5.72
CA PRO A 437 -28.19 -10.44 5.15
C PRO A 437 -27.92 -9.01 5.65
N ASN A 438 -27.50 -8.84 6.91
CA ASN A 438 -27.19 -7.52 7.46
C ASN A 438 -25.85 -7.01 6.92
N LEU A 439 -24.85 -7.88 6.83
CA LEU A 439 -23.57 -7.54 6.21
C LEU A 439 -23.76 -7.18 4.73
N MET A 440 -24.57 -7.95 4.00
CA MET A 440 -24.83 -7.69 2.58
C MET A 440 -25.64 -6.40 2.35
N THR A 441 -26.59 -6.09 3.24
CA THR A 441 -27.27 -4.78 3.24
C THR A 441 -26.26 -3.64 3.44
N GLU A 442 -25.29 -3.81 4.33
CA GLU A 442 -24.25 -2.81 4.54
C GLU A 442 -23.28 -2.69 3.35
N VAL A 443 -22.94 -3.80 2.69
CA VAL A 443 -22.18 -3.81 1.42
C VAL A 443 -22.85 -2.93 0.36
N GLY A 444 -24.18 -3.01 0.22
CA GLY A 444 -24.96 -2.16 -0.68
C GLY A 444 -24.90 -0.68 -0.30
N ARG A 445 -25.11 -0.36 0.98
CA ARG A 445 -25.02 1.03 1.48
C ARG A 445 -23.65 1.66 1.30
N ILE A 446 -22.58 0.88 1.49
CA ILE A 446 -21.21 1.31 1.24
C ILE A 446 -21.01 1.61 -0.26
N ARG A 447 -21.45 0.71 -1.15
CA ARG A 447 -21.38 0.93 -2.60
C ARG A 447 -22.11 2.21 -3.03
N GLU A 448 -23.28 2.49 -2.47
CA GLU A 448 -23.99 3.76 -2.73
C GLU A 448 -23.16 4.99 -2.36
N ARG A 449 -22.34 4.93 -1.31
CA ARG A 449 -21.46 6.06 -0.94
C ARG A 449 -20.37 6.28 -2.00
N PHE A 450 -19.75 5.21 -2.50
CA PHE A 450 -18.78 5.33 -3.59
C PHE A 450 -19.45 5.89 -4.85
N PHE A 451 -20.64 5.38 -5.19
CA PHE A 451 -21.41 5.85 -6.34
C PHE A 451 -21.78 7.34 -6.21
N ALA A 452 -22.26 7.77 -5.04
CA ALA A 452 -22.62 9.16 -4.78
C ALA A 452 -21.43 10.12 -4.92
N LYS A 453 -20.20 9.65 -4.65
CA LYS A 453 -18.97 10.43 -4.79
C LYS A 453 -18.32 10.30 -6.17
N LEU A 454 -18.85 9.48 -7.08
CA LEU A 454 -18.24 9.23 -8.39
C LEU A 454 -18.11 10.52 -9.22
N ASN A 455 -19.16 11.33 -9.24
CA ASN A 455 -19.24 12.56 -10.04
C ASN A 455 -18.99 13.85 -9.22
N SER A 456 -18.60 13.72 -7.96
CA SER A 456 -18.24 14.85 -7.09
C SER A 456 -16.79 15.27 -7.31
N GLN A 457 -16.52 16.57 -7.29
CA GLN A 457 -15.16 17.10 -7.23
C GLN A 457 -14.45 16.60 -5.98
N TYR A 458 -13.33 15.91 -6.17
CA TYR A 458 -12.47 15.49 -5.09
C TYR A 458 -11.60 16.66 -4.64
N GLU A 459 -11.57 16.86 -3.31
CA GLU A 459 -10.65 17.76 -2.63
C GLU A 459 -10.17 17.10 -1.34
N SER A 460 -8.91 17.36 -0.98
CA SER A 460 -8.36 16.95 0.32
C SER A 460 -8.58 18.07 1.32
N ASP A 461 -9.10 17.70 2.49
CA ASP A 461 -9.24 18.58 3.64
C ASP A 461 -7.92 18.72 4.43
N ALA A 462 -6.80 18.15 3.98
CA ALA A 462 -5.60 18.05 4.80
C ALA A 462 -4.91 19.40 5.10
N ASP A 463 -4.70 19.69 6.38
CA ASP A 463 -3.82 20.79 6.84
C ASP A 463 -2.37 20.31 7.06
N VAL A 464 -2.19 19.00 7.25
CA VAL A 464 -0.92 18.34 7.59
C VAL A 464 -0.51 17.41 6.45
N LEU A 465 0.77 17.41 6.10
CA LEU A 465 1.36 16.49 5.14
C LEU A 465 2.46 15.67 5.80
N PHE A 466 2.38 14.35 5.74
CA PHE A 466 3.49 13.46 6.11
C PHE A 466 4.28 13.08 4.86
N ILE A 467 5.59 13.26 4.91
CA ILE A 467 6.53 12.91 3.85
C ILE A 467 7.33 11.69 4.31
N TYR A 468 7.25 10.64 3.49
CA TYR A 468 7.97 9.39 3.70
C TYR A 468 8.96 9.12 2.57
N ASP A 469 10.07 8.46 2.86
CA ASP A 469 11.07 8.06 1.88
C ASP A 469 11.21 6.53 1.85
N ASP A 470 10.98 5.93 0.68
CA ASP A 470 11.19 4.49 0.50
C ASP A 470 12.71 4.17 0.39
N GLN A 471 13.50 5.07 -0.19
CA GLN A 471 14.90 4.84 -0.58
C GLN A 471 15.85 4.79 0.62
N CYS A 472 15.50 5.43 1.74
CA CYS A 472 16.29 5.34 2.97
C CYS A 472 16.44 3.89 3.46
N ALA A 473 15.52 2.97 3.10
CA ALA A 473 15.58 1.57 3.48
C ALA A 473 16.88 0.86 3.07
N TYR A 474 17.52 1.26 1.96
CA TYR A 474 18.82 0.72 1.56
C TYR A 474 19.92 1.01 2.58
N TYR A 475 19.80 2.13 3.29
CA TYR A 475 20.76 2.65 4.26
C TYR A 475 20.41 2.28 5.70
N MET A 476 19.34 1.53 5.94
CA MET A 476 18.89 1.12 7.27
C MET A 476 19.13 -0.37 7.51
N GLY A 477 19.47 -0.73 8.75
CA GLY A 477 19.49 -2.13 9.19
C GLY A 477 18.11 -2.80 9.07
N SER A 478 18.08 -4.12 9.25
CA SER A 478 16.84 -4.90 9.27
C SER A 478 16.54 -5.45 10.67
N LYS A 479 15.27 -5.72 10.96
CA LYS A 479 14.78 -6.31 12.23
C LYS A 479 15.30 -5.51 13.44
N ASP A 480 15.87 -6.20 14.42
CA ASP A 480 16.35 -5.62 15.69
C ASP A 480 17.47 -4.58 15.51
N LYS A 481 18.11 -4.50 14.33
CA LYS A 481 19.09 -3.45 14.01
C LYS A 481 18.44 -2.12 13.69
N ASP A 482 17.16 -2.09 13.35
CA ASP A 482 16.41 -0.87 13.06
C ASP A 482 15.13 -0.80 13.91
N PRO A 483 15.23 -0.34 15.16
CA PRO A 483 14.07 -0.10 16.00
C PRO A 483 13.33 1.20 15.68
N ILE A 484 13.85 2.05 14.78
CA ILE A 484 13.26 3.36 14.47
C ILE A 484 12.23 3.25 13.38
N SER A 485 12.53 2.57 12.27
CA SER A 485 11.60 2.52 11.14
C SER A 485 10.23 1.95 11.53
N PRO A 486 10.12 0.83 12.29
CA PRO A 486 8.82 0.37 12.80
C PRO A 486 8.11 1.46 13.62
N MET A 487 8.81 2.18 14.50
CA MET A 487 8.19 3.25 15.29
C MET A 487 7.67 4.40 14.43
N VAL A 488 8.33 4.72 13.31
CA VAL A 488 7.86 5.74 12.34
C VAL A 488 6.66 5.25 11.52
N ILE A 489 6.73 4.05 10.97
CA ILE A 489 5.75 3.54 9.99
C ILE A 489 4.57 2.80 10.65
N GLU A 490 4.66 2.48 11.94
CA GLU A 490 3.60 1.75 12.67
C GLU A 490 3.04 2.63 13.78
N GLU A 491 3.85 2.92 14.80
CA GLU A 491 3.36 3.60 16.00
C GLU A 491 3.00 5.07 15.73
N MET A 492 3.89 5.82 15.06
CA MET A 492 3.66 7.23 14.73
C MET A 492 2.52 7.40 13.71
N SER A 493 2.44 6.53 12.68
CA SER A 493 1.33 6.60 11.72
C SER A 493 0.00 6.31 12.40
N ALA A 494 -0.08 5.29 13.24
CA ALA A 494 -1.29 4.95 13.99
C ALA A 494 -1.70 6.10 14.94
N ALA A 495 -0.74 6.73 15.60
CA ALA A 495 -0.99 7.89 16.44
C ALA A 495 -1.49 9.10 15.63
N ALA A 496 -1.02 9.30 14.38
CA ALA A 496 -1.47 10.39 13.51
C ALA A 496 -2.99 10.31 13.23
N TYR A 497 -3.53 9.11 12.98
CA TYR A 497 -4.97 8.88 12.82
C TYR A 497 -5.82 9.22 14.04
N ARG A 498 -5.21 9.32 15.22
CA ARG A 498 -5.86 9.61 16.51
C ARG A 498 -5.68 11.06 16.96
N THR A 499 -5.11 11.92 16.11
CA THR A 499 -4.97 13.35 16.38
C THR A 499 -6.23 14.15 16.11
N GLY A 500 -7.16 13.61 15.31
CA GLY A 500 -8.35 14.32 14.86
C GLY A 500 -8.10 15.39 13.80
N VAL A 501 -6.89 15.47 13.22
CA VAL A 501 -6.62 16.34 12.07
C VAL A 501 -6.86 15.62 10.75
N ALA A 502 -7.11 16.41 9.70
CA ALA A 502 -7.02 15.93 8.34
C ALA A 502 -5.57 15.97 7.87
N PHE A 503 -5.06 14.86 7.35
CA PHE A 503 -3.71 14.77 6.80
C PHE A 503 -3.65 13.95 5.52
N ASP A 504 -2.67 14.27 4.69
CA ASP A 504 -2.24 13.47 3.55
C ASP A 504 -0.87 12.86 3.83
N GLU A 505 -0.55 11.76 3.14
CA GLU A 505 0.76 11.09 3.18
C GLU A 505 1.33 11.09 1.75
N VAL A 506 2.60 11.41 1.57
CA VAL A 506 3.26 11.48 0.26
C VAL A 506 4.69 10.93 0.30
N ARG A 507 5.16 10.43 -0.84
CA ARG A 507 6.56 10.04 -1.01
C ARG A 507 7.45 11.24 -1.26
N LEU A 508 8.67 11.17 -0.75
CA LEU A 508 9.72 12.18 -0.93
C LEU A 508 10.08 12.39 -2.41
N ALA A 509 9.91 11.37 -3.26
CA ALA A 509 10.13 11.50 -4.70
C ALA A 509 9.15 12.49 -5.37
N ASP A 510 8.00 12.78 -4.74
CA ASP A 510 6.91 13.56 -5.34
C ASP A 510 6.87 15.04 -4.90
N LEU A 511 7.88 15.54 -4.19
CA LEU A 511 7.86 16.92 -3.64
C LEU A 511 7.52 18.00 -4.67
N GLU A 512 7.94 17.81 -5.92
CA GLU A 512 7.71 18.79 -6.98
C GLU A 512 6.29 18.81 -7.53
N ARG A 513 5.51 17.76 -7.28
CA ARG A 513 4.12 17.60 -7.75
C ARG A 513 3.11 18.18 -6.77
N ILE A 514 3.56 18.59 -5.59
CA ILE A 514 2.69 18.99 -4.49
C ILE A 514 2.25 20.44 -4.65
N ASN A 515 0.94 20.69 -4.53
CA ASN A 515 0.44 22.01 -4.23
C ASN A 515 0.65 22.32 -2.74
N TRP A 516 1.62 23.19 -2.44
CA TRP A 516 2.06 23.52 -1.09
C TRP A 516 1.13 24.50 -0.35
N GLU A 517 0.23 25.19 -1.04
CA GLU A 517 -0.59 26.28 -0.46
C GLU A 517 -1.55 25.79 0.62
N LYS A 518 -2.00 24.52 0.54
CA LYS A 518 -2.95 23.93 1.49
C LYS A 518 -2.32 23.46 2.81
N TYR A 519 -1.01 23.19 2.84
CA TYR A 519 -0.38 22.56 4.00
C TYR A 519 0.24 23.59 4.94
N LYS A 520 -0.28 23.62 6.17
CA LYS A 520 0.22 24.43 7.29
C LYS A 520 1.37 23.74 8.03
N VAL A 521 1.33 22.40 8.06
CA VAL A 521 2.31 21.55 8.74
C VAL A 521 2.83 20.50 7.76
N VAL A 522 4.14 20.31 7.75
CA VAL A 522 4.82 19.27 6.96
C VAL A 522 5.70 18.46 7.91
N VAL A 523 5.44 17.16 8.00
CA VAL A 523 6.19 16.21 8.82
C VAL A 523 7.11 15.39 7.91
N PHE A 524 8.41 15.57 8.07
CA PHE A 524 9.44 14.74 7.43
C PHE A 524 9.68 13.52 8.32
N ALA A 525 9.01 12.41 8.00
CA ALA A 525 8.82 11.27 8.90
C ALA A 525 10.03 10.32 8.97
N ASN A 526 10.52 9.83 7.83
CA ASN A 526 11.71 8.97 7.74
C ASN A 526 12.67 9.43 6.63
N THR A 527 12.78 10.75 6.39
CA THR A 527 13.62 11.30 5.32
C THR A 527 15.10 11.33 5.73
N PHE A 528 15.63 10.17 6.12
CA PHE A 528 17.01 10.04 6.60
C PHE A 528 18.02 10.19 5.46
N LEU A 529 17.61 9.83 4.24
CA LEU A 529 18.31 10.11 3.01
C LEU A 529 17.80 11.42 2.40
N LEU A 530 18.69 12.38 2.20
CA LEU A 530 18.39 13.60 1.43
C LEU A 530 19.55 13.97 0.52
N ASN A 531 19.27 14.04 -0.77
CA ASN A 531 20.21 14.59 -1.76
C ASN A 531 20.10 16.13 -1.84
N ASP A 532 21.06 16.75 -2.52
CA ASP A 532 21.13 18.21 -2.60
C ASP A 532 19.96 18.83 -3.38
N HIS A 533 19.40 18.11 -4.34
CA HIS A 533 18.21 18.55 -5.07
C HIS A 533 16.98 18.64 -4.16
N GLN A 534 16.75 17.61 -3.34
CA GLN A 534 15.66 17.58 -2.36
C GLN A 534 15.85 18.67 -1.29
N LYS A 535 17.08 18.83 -0.77
CA LYS A 535 17.41 19.92 0.18
C LYS A 535 17.10 21.30 -0.41
N LYS A 536 17.41 21.50 -1.70
CA LYS A 536 17.11 22.72 -2.43
C LYS A 536 15.59 22.96 -2.55
N ILE A 537 14.82 21.94 -2.96
CA ILE A 537 13.35 22.03 -3.03
C ILE A 537 12.76 22.39 -1.67
N ILE A 538 13.20 21.71 -0.61
CA ILE A 538 12.76 21.98 0.77
C ILE A 538 12.99 23.46 1.11
N LYS A 539 14.20 23.97 0.88
CA LYS A 539 14.55 25.35 1.19
C LYS A 539 13.76 26.38 0.38
N GLU A 540 13.59 26.14 -0.91
CA GLU A 540 13.06 27.14 -1.85
C GLU A 540 11.53 27.12 -1.97
N LYS A 541 10.91 25.94 -1.85
CA LYS A 541 9.46 25.73 -2.05
C LYS A 541 8.72 25.45 -0.73
N ILE A 542 9.35 24.80 0.25
CA ILE A 542 8.66 24.28 1.44
C ILE A 542 8.91 25.13 2.70
N ALA A 543 10.14 25.58 2.94
CA ALA A 543 10.55 26.37 4.12
C ALA A 543 10.21 27.86 4.00
N ARG A 544 8.93 28.16 3.77
CA ARG A 544 8.42 29.52 3.50
C ARG A 544 6.95 29.64 3.86
N ASP A 545 6.38 30.82 3.64
CA ASP A 545 4.96 31.12 3.76
C ASP A 545 4.35 30.82 5.15
N GLY A 546 5.16 30.99 6.21
CA GLY A 546 4.78 30.74 7.60
C GLY A 546 4.66 29.26 7.98
N ARG A 547 5.04 28.34 7.08
CA ARG A 547 4.84 26.90 7.25
C ARG A 547 5.60 26.32 8.44
N ASN A 548 5.04 25.29 9.06
CA ASN A 548 5.68 24.56 10.15
C ASN A 548 6.27 23.25 9.63
N LEU A 549 7.60 23.09 9.71
CA LEU A 549 8.30 21.88 9.32
C LEU A 549 8.65 21.09 10.57
N ILE A 550 8.25 19.83 10.63
CA ILE A 550 8.53 18.92 11.75
C ILE A 550 9.45 17.83 11.23
N TRP A 551 10.63 17.72 11.82
CA TRP A 551 11.67 16.80 11.44
C TRP A 551 11.80 15.69 12.48
N ILE A 552 11.83 14.44 12.01
CA ILE A 552 11.88 13.27 12.88
C ILE A 552 13.24 12.57 12.79
N TYR A 553 13.83 12.29 13.94
CA TYR A 553 15.06 11.51 14.15
C TYR A 553 16.29 12.03 13.40
N ALA A 554 16.55 11.58 12.17
CA ALA A 554 17.83 11.76 11.48
C ALA A 554 17.68 12.34 10.07
N PRO A 555 16.94 13.46 9.87
CA PRO A 555 16.63 13.97 8.54
C PRO A 555 17.91 14.33 7.75
N GLY A 556 18.09 13.69 6.60
CA GLY A 556 19.25 13.91 5.73
C GLY A 556 20.59 13.48 6.31
N TYR A 557 20.62 12.66 7.36
CA TYR A 557 21.87 12.16 7.95
C TYR A 557 22.76 11.45 6.93
N VAL A 558 22.15 10.76 5.95
CA VAL A 558 22.84 10.20 4.78
C VAL A 558 22.51 11.03 3.53
N ASN A 559 23.52 11.33 2.71
CA ASN A 559 23.33 12.00 1.40
C ASN A 559 23.42 11.04 0.21
N GLY A 560 23.65 9.75 0.48
CA GLY A 560 23.92 8.69 -0.50
C GLY A 560 25.37 8.21 -0.47
N ASP A 561 26.30 9.04 0.01
CA ASP A 561 27.74 8.77 0.02
C ASP A 561 28.37 8.74 1.40
N HIS A 562 27.88 9.60 2.30
CA HIS A 562 28.44 9.77 3.63
C HIS A 562 27.33 9.97 4.67
N LEU A 563 27.66 9.58 5.91
CA LEU A 563 26.90 9.92 7.11
C LEU A 563 27.51 11.17 7.75
N ASP A 564 26.70 12.22 7.98
CA ASP A 564 27.16 13.45 8.64
C ASP A 564 26.04 14.12 9.45
N VAL A 565 26.31 14.37 10.75
CA VAL A 565 25.39 15.08 11.64
C VAL A 565 25.18 16.53 11.21
N ASN A 566 26.14 17.14 10.51
CA ASN A 566 26.01 18.49 9.98
C ASN A 566 24.91 18.58 8.91
N TYR A 567 24.57 17.48 8.25
CA TYR A 567 23.45 17.47 7.30
C TYR A 567 22.11 17.61 8.02
N ILE A 568 21.94 16.97 9.18
CA ILE A 568 20.78 17.17 10.06
C ILE A 568 20.70 18.64 10.47
N SER A 569 21.84 19.22 10.90
CA SER A 569 21.90 20.64 11.24
C SER A 569 21.51 21.56 10.10
N THR A 570 21.91 21.21 8.87
CA THR A 570 21.62 22.00 7.67
C THR A 570 20.12 22.04 7.38
N VAL A 571 19.42 20.90 7.42
CA VAL A 571 18.00 20.83 7.04
C VAL A 571 17.05 21.30 8.16
N THR A 572 17.39 21.00 9.41
CA THR A 572 16.61 21.47 10.57
C THR A 572 16.87 22.95 10.86
N GLY A 573 18.04 23.45 10.45
CA GLY A 573 18.54 24.76 10.82
C GLY A 573 18.86 24.88 12.30
N MET A 574 19.14 23.78 13.01
CA MET A 574 19.52 23.76 14.43
C MET A 574 20.92 23.13 14.58
N ARG A 575 21.71 23.56 15.57
CA ARG A 575 22.96 22.86 15.91
C ARG A 575 22.66 21.54 16.59
N ILE A 576 23.04 20.43 15.96
CA ILE A 576 22.80 19.06 16.41
C ILE A 576 24.15 18.39 16.65
N ARG A 577 24.25 17.60 17.73
CA ARG A 577 25.39 16.75 18.00
C ARG A 577 24.96 15.30 18.07
N LYS A 578 25.82 14.41 17.58
CA LYS A 578 25.68 12.97 17.74
C LYS A 578 25.85 12.58 19.22
N LEU A 579 24.97 11.74 19.72
CA LEU A 579 25.05 11.13 21.03
C LEU A 579 25.15 9.62 20.83
N ASP A 580 26.34 9.06 21.05
CA ASP A 580 26.54 7.62 21.05
C ASP A 580 26.01 7.07 22.37
N SER A 581 24.77 6.58 22.35
CA SER A 581 24.11 5.93 23.48
C SER A 581 23.68 4.53 23.07
N GLN A 582 23.85 3.55 23.97
CA GLN A 582 23.31 2.20 23.81
C GLN A 582 22.16 1.93 24.77
N GLN A 583 21.45 3.00 25.18
CA GLN A 583 20.28 2.91 26.03
C GLN A 583 19.00 3.20 25.26
N THR A 584 17.87 2.77 25.81
CA THR A 584 16.56 3.24 25.34
C THR A 584 16.46 4.74 25.56
N ALA A 585 15.87 5.45 24.60
CA ALA A 585 15.73 6.90 24.68
C ALA A 585 14.27 7.25 24.98
N ARG A 586 14.05 8.10 25.99
CA ARG A 586 12.74 8.66 26.33
C ARG A 586 12.83 10.19 26.38
N ILE A 587 11.79 10.84 25.88
CA ILE A 587 11.61 12.28 25.90
C ILE A 587 10.48 12.59 26.88
N GLU A 588 10.76 13.50 27.80
CA GLU A 588 9.79 14.07 28.73
C GLU A 588 9.45 15.51 28.32
N ILE A 589 8.16 15.82 28.30
CA ILE A 589 7.64 17.16 28.07
C ILE A 589 6.83 17.55 29.30
N GLU A 590 7.28 18.60 30.01
CA GLU A 590 6.68 18.98 31.29
C GLU A 590 5.28 19.61 31.14
N ASN A 591 5.04 20.36 30.06
CA ASN A 591 3.81 21.12 29.86
C ASN A 591 3.32 21.05 28.40
N ILE A 592 2.39 20.12 28.13
CA ILE A 592 1.59 20.09 26.89
C ILE A 592 0.21 20.65 27.17
N GLY A 593 -0.01 21.93 26.85
CA GLY A 593 -1.31 22.59 27.03
C GLY A 593 -1.91 22.33 28.42
N LYS A 594 -3.07 21.66 28.47
CA LYS A 594 -3.76 21.25 29.72
C LYS A 594 -3.49 19.82 30.16
N LEU A 595 -2.74 19.04 29.37
CA LEU A 595 -2.49 17.61 29.61
C LEU A 595 -1.39 17.37 30.65
N GLY A 596 -0.59 18.39 30.98
CA GLY A 596 0.50 18.30 31.95
C GLY A 596 1.72 17.59 31.37
N LYS A 597 2.36 16.76 32.19
CA LYS A 597 3.59 16.04 31.87
C LYS A 597 3.28 14.78 31.05
N ILE A 598 3.95 14.64 29.91
CA ILE A 598 3.87 13.46 29.03
C ILE A 598 5.28 12.97 28.76
N ASP A 599 5.45 11.65 28.66
CA ASP A 599 6.69 11.03 28.21
C ASP A 599 6.45 9.96 27.13
N PHE A 600 7.37 9.86 26.19
CA PHE A 600 7.35 8.89 25.10
C PHE A 600 8.77 8.51 24.68
N GLY A 601 8.94 7.38 24.01
CA GLY A 601 10.29 6.93 23.65
C GLY A 601 10.34 5.55 23.04
N THR A 602 11.56 5.01 22.89
CA THR A 602 11.79 3.70 22.29
C THR A 602 11.76 2.57 23.31
N LYS A 603 11.41 1.38 22.80
CA LYS A 603 11.48 0.11 23.53
C LYS A 603 12.86 -0.54 23.45
N LEU A 604 13.59 -0.29 22.36
CA LEU A 604 14.93 -0.80 22.11
C LEU A 604 15.96 0.34 22.10
N PRO A 605 17.23 0.07 22.45
CA PRO A 605 18.31 1.03 22.30
C PRO A 605 18.44 1.57 20.89
N ILE A 606 18.85 2.84 20.78
CA ILE A 606 18.98 3.52 19.49
C ILE A 606 20.38 4.11 19.38
N ASN A 607 21.07 3.76 18.30
CA ASN A 607 22.38 4.29 17.97
C ASN A 607 22.43 4.55 16.46
N PRO A 608 22.86 5.72 15.97
CA PRO A 608 23.15 6.92 16.75
C PRO A 608 21.89 7.49 17.40
N SER A 609 22.09 8.19 18.51
CA SER A 609 21.12 9.15 19.02
C SER A 609 21.63 10.57 18.75
N PHE A 610 20.80 11.57 19.02
CA PHE A 610 21.11 12.98 18.75
C PHE A 610 20.66 13.90 19.89
N VAL A 611 21.29 15.06 20.00
CA VAL A 611 20.94 16.10 20.97
C VAL A 611 20.98 17.47 20.31
N ILE A 612 20.08 18.37 20.74
CA ILE A 612 19.98 19.74 20.25
C ILE A 612 20.86 20.64 21.12
N GLU A 613 21.92 21.21 20.55
CA GLU A 613 22.88 22.11 21.21
C GLU A 613 22.83 23.52 20.58
N ASP A 614 21.62 24.04 20.40
CA ASP A 614 21.39 25.38 19.84
C ASP A 614 20.71 26.27 20.87
N SER A 615 21.38 27.34 21.28
CA SER A 615 20.84 28.30 22.25
C SER A 615 19.70 29.16 21.69
N ASN A 616 19.46 29.15 20.37
CA ASN A 616 18.43 29.94 19.70
C ASN A 616 17.10 29.18 19.52
N VAL A 617 16.98 27.99 20.12
CA VAL A 617 15.74 27.20 20.08
C VAL A 617 14.92 27.44 21.34
N LYS A 618 13.62 27.20 21.23
CA LYS A 618 12.73 27.00 22.37
C LYS A 618 12.67 25.49 22.65
N PRO A 619 13.24 25.00 23.77
CA PRO A 619 13.09 23.61 24.17
C PRO A 619 11.62 23.27 24.39
N ILE A 620 11.23 22.07 23.95
CA ILE A 620 9.90 21.48 24.16
C ILE A 620 10.03 20.27 25.07
N GLY A 621 10.98 19.37 24.79
CA GLY A 621 11.19 18.15 25.56
C GLY A 621 12.66 17.83 25.77
N PHE A 622 12.93 17.12 26.86
CA PHE A 622 14.27 16.75 27.30
C PHE A 622 14.39 15.23 27.39
N TYR A 623 15.59 14.69 27.25
CA TYR A 623 15.81 13.29 27.60
C TYR A 623 15.49 13.07 29.08
N THR A 624 14.66 12.06 29.37
CA THR A 624 14.18 11.77 30.73
C THR A 624 15.34 11.68 31.72
N GLY A 625 15.25 12.41 32.83
CA GLY A 625 16.27 12.43 33.88
C GLY A 625 17.51 13.27 33.57
N THR A 626 17.53 14.02 32.46
CA THR A 626 18.66 14.87 32.06
C THR A 626 18.19 16.30 31.72
N LYS A 627 19.15 17.18 31.37
CA LYS A 627 18.89 18.51 30.81
C LYS A 627 19.16 18.60 29.30
N GLU A 628 19.44 17.46 28.67
CA GLU A 628 19.74 17.41 27.24
C GLU A 628 18.45 17.59 26.44
N VAL A 629 18.45 18.57 25.51
CA VAL A 629 17.27 18.92 24.71
C VAL A 629 17.09 17.90 23.59
N ALA A 630 15.92 17.26 23.56
CA ALA A 630 15.57 16.18 22.64
C ALA A 630 14.42 16.56 21.67
N PHE A 631 13.65 17.60 22.02
CA PHE A 631 12.63 18.16 21.14
C PHE A 631 12.63 19.67 21.28
N ALA A 632 12.73 20.41 20.18
CA ALA A 632 12.71 21.88 20.20
C ALA A 632 12.05 22.49 18.97
N LYS A 633 11.70 23.77 19.11
CA LYS A 633 11.25 24.65 18.02
C LYS A 633 12.27 25.77 17.79
N ARG A 634 12.55 26.07 16.53
CA ARG A 634 13.23 27.29 16.09
C ARG A 634 12.33 28.07 15.14
N GLN A 635 12.12 29.35 15.44
CA GLN A 635 11.37 30.25 14.58
C GLN A 635 12.33 30.94 13.61
N PHE A 636 12.02 30.86 12.32
CA PHE A 636 12.70 31.61 11.26
C PHE A 636 11.79 32.74 10.76
N LYS A 637 12.34 33.61 9.90
CA LYS A 637 11.59 34.73 9.33
C LYS A 637 10.32 34.30 8.58
N ASN A 638 10.41 33.20 7.82
CA ASN A 638 9.36 32.79 6.89
C ASN A 638 8.76 31.42 7.20
N TYR A 639 9.22 30.70 8.23
CA TYR A 639 8.75 29.35 8.58
C TYR A 639 9.16 29.01 10.02
N ASN A 640 8.63 27.93 10.57
CA ASN A 640 9.08 27.36 11.84
C ASN A 640 9.68 25.97 11.60
N SER A 641 10.76 25.66 12.30
CA SER A 641 11.38 24.33 12.28
C SER A 641 11.21 23.70 13.66
N TYR A 642 10.65 22.51 13.69
CA TYR A 642 10.54 21.66 14.87
C TYR A 642 11.39 20.43 14.62
N TYR A 643 12.21 20.02 15.59
CA TYR A 643 13.03 18.81 15.47
C TYR A 643 12.86 17.96 16.71
N CYS A 644 12.37 16.74 16.52
CA CYS A 644 12.24 15.73 17.56
C CYS A 644 13.22 14.60 17.25
N VAL A 645 14.12 14.32 18.19
CA VAL A 645 15.14 13.27 18.04
C VAL A 645 14.53 11.88 18.04
N LEU A 646 13.24 11.71 18.37
CA LEU A 646 12.51 10.44 18.28
C LEU A 646 11.21 10.61 17.47
N PRO A 647 10.73 9.54 16.80
CA PRO A 647 9.38 9.49 16.25
C PRO A 647 8.29 9.84 17.28
N LEU A 648 7.30 10.61 16.84
CA LEU A 648 6.20 11.12 17.68
C LEU A 648 5.08 10.06 17.79
N ASN A 649 5.24 9.06 18.64
CA ASN A 649 4.24 8.00 18.85
C ASN A 649 3.14 8.34 19.88
N SER A 650 2.97 9.63 20.23
CA SER A 650 1.91 10.11 21.11
C SER A 650 0.92 11.00 20.35
N ALA A 651 -0.34 10.58 20.30
CA ALA A 651 -1.42 11.35 19.67
C ALA A 651 -1.67 12.69 20.39
N ASP A 652 -1.52 12.73 21.72
CA ASP A 652 -1.60 13.94 22.54
C ASP A 652 -0.56 14.98 22.12
N VAL A 653 0.71 14.56 22.02
CA VAL A 653 1.82 15.43 21.63
C VAL A 653 1.58 15.96 20.21
N MET A 654 1.24 15.07 19.27
CA MET A 654 0.99 15.48 17.87
C MET A 654 -0.22 16.40 17.74
N GLN A 655 -1.36 16.09 18.37
CA GLN A 655 -2.55 16.94 18.34
C GLN A 655 -2.25 18.33 18.90
N TYR A 656 -1.51 18.42 20.01
CA TYR A 656 -1.11 19.69 20.59
C TYR A 656 -0.23 20.50 19.61
N ILE A 657 0.82 19.89 19.05
CA ILE A 657 1.72 20.58 18.12
C ILE A 657 0.97 21.00 16.85
N PHE A 658 0.10 20.15 16.30
CA PHE A 658 -0.68 20.48 15.10
C PHE A 658 -1.66 21.62 15.37
N SER A 659 -2.34 21.62 16.52
CA SER A 659 -3.21 22.71 16.97
C SER A 659 -2.45 24.03 17.10
N GLU A 660 -1.29 24.02 17.77
CA GLU A 660 -0.40 25.20 17.89
C GLU A 660 0.10 25.71 16.54
N CYS A 661 0.22 24.82 15.54
CA CYS A 661 0.58 25.17 14.18
C CYS A 661 -0.62 25.61 13.30
N GLY A 662 -1.83 25.66 13.85
CA GLY A 662 -3.04 26.12 13.16
C GLY A 662 -3.75 25.06 12.30
N ALA A 663 -3.42 23.78 12.45
CA ALA A 663 -4.20 22.70 11.85
C ALA A 663 -5.56 22.59 12.54
N HIS A 664 -6.61 22.33 11.76
CA HIS A 664 -7.96 22.18 12.30
C HIS A 664 -8.13 20.83 13.00
N ILE A 665 -8.53 20.85 14.27
CA ILE A 665 -8.83 19.64 15.04
C ILE A 665 -10.34 19.36 14.95
N PHE A 666 -10.73 18.31 14.24
CA PHE A 666 -12.13 17.89 14.09
C PHE A 666 -12.64 17.14 15.31
N ASN A 667 -11.80 16.26 15.86
CA ASN A 667 -12.11 15.41 17.00
C ASN A 667 -10.99 15.51 18.03
N ILE A 668 -11.31 16.04 19.21
CA ILE A 668 -10.31 16.16 20.29
C ILE A 668 -10.13 14.84 21.04
N GLN A 669 -11.12 13.95 20.97
CA GLN A 669 -11.02 12.62 21.54
C GLN A 669 -10.29 11.70 20.55
N HIS A 670 -9.31 10.94 21.02
CA HIS A 670 -8.39 10.12 20.22
C HIS A 670 -9.01 8.89 19.52
N ASP A 671 -10.25 9.01 19.06
CA ASP A 671 -10.84 8.08 18.11
C ASP A 671 -10.13 8.21 16.76
N THR A 672 -10.08 7.10 16.03
CA THR A 672 -9.56 7.10 14.66
C THR A 672 -10.43 7.99 13.80
N THR A 673 -9.84 8.99 13.15
CA THR A 673 -10.55 9.99 12.36
C THR A 673 -9.96 10.10 10.94
N TYR A 674 -10.81 10.05 9.91
CA TYR A 674 -10.43 10.36 8.52
C TYR A 674 -11.31 11.48 7.99
N ILE A 675 -10.70 12.40 7.25
CA ILE A 675 -11.41 13.52 6.60
C ILE A 675 -10.92 13.66 5.17
N GLY A 676 -11.85 13.82 4.24
CA GLY A 676 -11.57 14.12 2.85
C GLY A 676 -12.74 13.77 1.96
N ASN A 677 -12.75 14.28 0.72
CA ASN A 677 -13.81 14.01 -0.26
C ASN A 677 -15.22 14.37 0.27
N GLY A 678 -15.33 15.40 1.12
CA GLY A 678 -16.57 15.83 1.76
C GLY A 678 -17.13 14.85 2.80
N LEU A 679 -16.28 13.99 3.38
CA LEU A 679 -16.66 12.99 4.38
C LEU A 679 -15.78 13.15 5.62
N LEU A 680 -16.40 13.06 6.80
CA LEU A 680 -15.75 12.89 8.08
C LEU A 680 -16.15 11.51 8.64
N CYS A 681 -15.18 10.62 8.78
CA CYS A 681 -15.37 9.29 9.35
C CYS A 681 -14.71 9.22 10.73
N ILE A 682 -15.47 8.81 11.74
CA ILE A 682 -15.01 8.63 13.12
C ILE A 682 -15.26 7.19 13.52
N HIS A 683 -14.19 6.47 13.85
CA HIS A 683 -14.26 5.10 14.34
C HIS A 683 -13.90 5.06 15.82
N SER A 684 -14.89 4.76 16.66
CA SER A 684 -14.76 4.81 18.11
C SER A 684 -14.76 3.41 18.71
N GLU A 685 -13.69 3.07 19.42
CA GLU A 685 -13.59 1.82 20.18
C GLU A 685 -14.45 1.87 21.45
N LYS A 686 -14.43 2.99 22.17
CA LYS A 686 -15.06 3.14 23.49
C LYS A 686 -16.46 3.76 23.47
N GLY A 687 -16.82 4.49 22.40
CA GLY A 687 -18.07 5.24 22.32
C GLY A 687 -18.12 6.48 23.22
N GLY A 688 -19.34 6.96 23.48
CA GLY A 688 -19.67 8.12 24.29
C GLY A 688 -19.82 9.42 23.50
N SER A 689 -20.12 10.50 24.24
CA SER A 689 -20.35 11.83 23.67
C SER A 689 -19.09 12.42 23.04
N ARG A 690 -19.23 13.02 21.87
CA ARG A 690 -18.20 13.75 21.12
C ARG A 690 -18.74 15.09 20.67
N GLN A 691 -17.94 16.13 20.86
CA GLN A 691 -18.17 17.42 20.24
C GLN A 691 -17.21 17.55 19.06
N ILE A 692 -17.77 17.51 17.86
CA ILE A 692 -17.04 17.64 16.61
C ILE A 692 -17.19 19.07 16.10
N VAL A 693 -16.08 19.65 15.65
CA VAL A 693 -16.09 20.98 15.02
C VAL A 693 -15.71 20.81 13.56
N LEU A 694 -16.63 21.12 12.65
CA LEU A 694 -16.38 21.10 11.21
C LEU A 694 -15.62 22.37 10.78
N ARG A 695 -14.99 22.34 9.60
CA ARG A 695 -14.20 23.48 9.07
C ARG A 695 -15.02 24.76 8.93
N ASN A 696 -16.32 24.63 8.62
CA ASN A 696 -17.24 25.76 8.53
C ASN A 696 -17.69 26.32 9.89
N GLY A 697 -17.14 25.82 11.01
CA GLY A 697 -17.47 26.25 12.37
C GLY A 697 -18.70 25.56 12.97
N MET A 698 -19.41 24.71 12.21
CA MET A 698 -20.54 23.94 12.73
C MET A 698 -20.07 22.99 13.83
N LYS A 699 -20.78 22.98 14.95
CA LYS A 699 -20.54 22.09 16.08
C LYS A 699 -21.58 20.98 16.08
N LEU A 700 -21.12 19.73 16.06
CA LEU A 700 -21.97 18.55 16.16
C LEU A 700 -21.75 17.89 17.52
N ASN A 701 -22.84 17.56 18.20
CA ASN A 701 -22.79 16.71 19.39
C ASN A 701 -23.25 15.32 18.97
N LEU A 702 -22.31 14.38 18.92
CA LEU A 702 -22.54 13.00 18.52
C LEU A 702 -22.45 12.10 19.74
N ASP A 703 -23.37 11.15 19.88
CA ASP A 703 -23.26 10.08 20.87
C ASP A 703 -22.88 8.79 20.15
N LEU A 704 -21.59 8.44 20.22
CA LEU A 704 -21.02 7.32 19.50
C LEU A 704 -21.21 6.02 20.28
N GLN A 705 -21.57 4.93 19.59
CA GLN A 705 -21.60 3.62 20.23
C GLN A 705 -20.17 3.06 20.35
N PRO A 706 -19.88 2.18 21.33
CA PRO A 706 -18.63 1.45 21.37
C PRO A 706 -18.46 0.58 20.11
N ARG A 707 -17.21 0.39 19.65
CA ARG A 707 -16.84 -0.36 18.44
C ARG A 707 -17.70 0.02 17.22
N SER A 708 -17.92 1.31 16.99
CA SER A 708 -18.77 1.82 15.90
C SER A 708 -18.01 2.73 14.93
N THR A 709 -18.55 2.85 13.71
CA THR A 709 -18.06 3.78 12.70
C THR A 709 -19.19 4.69 12.27
N THR A 710 -19.05 5.97 12.61
CA THR A 710 -19.98 7.03 12.26
C THR A 710 -19.39 7.85 11.12
N VAL A 711 -20.20 8.16 10.11
CA VAL A 711 -19.78 8.96 8.96
C VAL A 711 -20.73 10.13 8.79
N VAL A 712 -20.14 11.31 8.60
CA VAL A 712 -20.84 12.59 8.49
C VAL A 712 -20.43 13.25 7.18
N ASP A 713 -21.38 13.92 6.53
CA ASP A 713 -21.07 14.87 5.46
C ASP A 713 -20.34 16.09 6.07
N SER A 714 -19.08 16.31 5.70
CA SER A 714 -18.24 17.32 6.36
C SER A 714 -18.65 18.77 6.05
N MET A 715 -19.58 18.97 5.11
CA MET A 715 -20.10 20.28 4.73
C MET A 715 -21.43 20.58 5.42
N THR A 716 -22.35 19.62 5.45
CA THR A 716 -23.71 19.82 5.99
C THR A 716 -23.89 19.36 7.42
N GLY A 717 -22.98 18.52 7.93
CA GLY A 717 -23.12 17.86 9.24
C GLY A 717 -24.15 16.73 9.27
N SER A 718 -24.69 16.33 8.11
CA SER A 718 -25.67 15.25 8.03
C SER A 718 -25.03 13.88 8.27
N LEU A 719 -25.71 13.04 9.06
CA LEU A 719 -25.27 11.68 9.37
C LEU A 719 -25.51 10.75 8.16
N LEU A 720 -24.45 10.15 7.64
CA LEU A 720 -24.50 9.22 6.51
C LEU A 720 -24.49 7.76 6.98
N PHE A 721 -23.70 7.48 8.02
CA PHE A 721 -23.70 6.23 8.76
C PHE A 721 -23.75 6.53 10.26
N LYS A 722 -24.58 5.79 11.00
CA LYS A 722 -24.64 5.84 12.46
C LYS A 722 -23.90 4.65 13.04
#